data_AF-A0A6N2LL35-F1
#
_entry.id   AF-A0A6N2LL35-F1
#
_cell.length_a   1.000
_cell.length_b   1.000
_cell.length_c   1.000
_cell.angle_alpha   90.00
_cell.angle_beta   90.00
_cell.angle_gamma   90.00
#
_symmetry.space_group_name_H-M   'P 1'
#
loop_
_entity.id
_entity.type
_entity.pdbx_description
1 polymer ?
#
loop_
_entity_poly.entity_id
_entity_poly.type
_entity_poly.pdbx_seq_one_letter_code
_entity_poly.pdbx_strand_id
1 'polypeptide(L)'
;MLRMATCLGLFPPAPAGKTFQLNHRSPSLFSSPKPHITPSRKSRYGIQSSKFGSFLDLKPESKPELLDFDLSWFDPADRPRCFDVIIIGTGPAGLRLAEQVSGYGIKVCCVDPSPLSMWPNNYGVWVDEFESLGFVDCLDKTWPMACVHIDDDRTKYLDRPYGRVGRKELKTKLLENCASNGVRFHKAKVLNMEHKEFESSIVCDDGIELKASLVVDASGFANTFTEYDKPRNHGYQIAHGILAEVDCHPFDLDKMVLMDWRDSHMGNEPYLRANNSKIPTFLYVMPFDSNLVFLEETSLVSRPMLSYMEVKNRMVARLRHLGIRVKNVIENEKCVIPMGGPLPKIPQSVMAIGGISGVVHPSTGYTVARTMALAPIVADAIVECLGSTRMIRGRPLHHRVWNGLWPLERRCTREFYSFGMETLLKLDLNGTRRFFDAFFDLDPYYWQGFLSSRPIRLPEPPSPTMGVPEIFENGAYNVIRRAVVIGNGFPGSENQSLGLVHALGLADNYVLYRVTRPSGGINEWLHCLPVSLHKILYYIIRRIYSYSRLIVSRGKEIAPLPSENGGSVGLSSILEADSKQIVNMARESYEKDGPLLVVASGRDTISIASSIKRLASEKVFLVQIQHPRSDLSRFDLVVTPHHDYYALTPQAQEQIPRFIRKWITPHEPPDQHVVLTVGALHQIDFAALRSAASTWHDEFAPLPKPLLVVNIGGPTCRCRYGSDLAQQLSAFLTNVLVSCGSVRISFSNRTPKKVSNIIIKELANNPKVYIWDGEEPNPYMGHLAWADAFVVTADSVSMISEACSTGKPVYVMGSERCTWKLADFHKSLRERGVVRSFTGSEDISESWSYPPLNDTAEVARRVHDVLAERGLRVRP
;
A
#
# COMPACT_ATOMS: atom_id res chain seq x y z
N MET A 1 45.23 26.12 2.15
CA MET A 1 46.53 25.44 2.36
C MET A 1 46.21 23.96 2.57
N LEU A 2 46.78 22.97 1.90
CA LEU A 2 48.00 22.89 1.10
C LEU A 2 47.95 21.54 0.33
N ARG A 3 48.30 21.54 -0.97
CA ARG A 3 49.07 20.52 -1.74
C ARG A 3 48.48 19.09 -1.89
N MET A 4 48.71 18.33 -2.97
CA MET A 4 49.42 18.41 -4.28
C MET A 4 48.93 17.17 -5.08
N ALA A 5 48.54 17.26 -6.36
CA ALA A 5 49.36 17.12 -7.60
C ALA A 5 49.89 15.68 -7.83
N THR A 6 50.00 15.06 -9.01
CA THR A 6 50.04 15.44 -10.45
C THR A 6 50.03 14.12 -11.27
N CYS A 7 49.57 14.01 -12.53
CA CYS A 7 50.25 14.31 -13.83
C CYS A 7 49.18 14.24 -14.96
N LEU A 8 48.96 15.20 -15.89
CA LEU A 8 49.75 15.76 -17.03
C LEU A 8 50.09 14.74 -18.14
N GLY A 9 49.94 14.99 -19.46
CA GLY A 9 49.59 16.17 -20.29
C GLY A 9 49.17 15.69 -21.71
N LEU A 10 48.96 16.46 -22.79
CA LEU A 10 49.43 17.76 -23.28
C LEU A 10 48.48 18.25 -24.41
N PHE A 11 48.30 19.57 -24.55
CA PHE A 11 47.71 20.25 -25.72
C PHE A 11 48.78 20.67 -26.75
N PRO A 12 48.39 21.11 -27.96
CA PRO A 12 48.64 22.50 -28.34
C PRO A 12 47.43 23.22 -29.02
N PRO A 13 47.51 24.55 -29.26
CA PRO A 13 46.34 25.45 -29.42
C PRO A 13 46.00 25.86 -30.87
N ALA A 14 44.91 26.62 -30.97
CA ALA A 14 44.15 27.09 -32.14
C ALA A 14 44.93 27.83 -33.25
N PRO A 15 44.24 28.09 -34.40
CA PRO A 15 44.13 29.48 -34.84
C PRO A 15 42.71 29.91 -35.31
N ALA A 16 42.53 31.23 -35.28
CA ALA A 16 41.35 32.01 -35.63
C ALA A 16 41.09 32.12 -37.15
N GLY A 17 39.85 32.47 -37.54
CA GLY A 17 39.61 33.02 -38.87
C GLY A 17 38.15 33.16 -39.35
N LYS A 18 37.64 34.39 -39.24
CA LYS A 18 36.72 35.11 -40.16
C LYS A 18 35.20 34.84 -40.15
N THR A 19 34.52 35.90 -39.69
CA THR A 19 33.21 36.46 -40.05
C THR A 19 32.75 36.22 -41.49
N PHE A 20 31.43 36.01 -41.70
CA PHE A 20 30.61 36.81 -42.64
C PHE A 20 29.10 36.56 -42.44
N GLN A 21 28.33 37.64 -42.35
CA GLN A 21 26.87 37.69 -42.39
C GLN A 21 26.40 38.23 -43.76
N LEU A 22 25.19 37.81 -44.15
CA LEU A 22 24.17 38.50 -44.94
C LEU A 22 24.40 38.77 -46.44
N ASN A 23 23.57 38.17 -47.29
CA ASN A 23 22.47 38.83 -48.03
C ASN A 23 22.06 38.02 -49.27
N HIS A 24 20.80 37.55 -49.31
CA HIS A 24 20.16 37.11 -50.56
C HIS A 24 19.12 38.14 -51.00
N ARG A 25 19.36 38.74 -52.17
CA ARG A 25 18.33 39.30 -53.06
C ARG A 25 18.39 38.54 -54.39
N SER A 26 17.20 38.31 -54.93
CA SER A 26 16.78 37.60 -56.15
C SER A 26 17.51 38.00 -57.46
N PRO A 27 17.36 37.20 -58.53
CA PRO A 27 16.34 37.54 -59.53
C PRO A 27 15.56 36.35 -60.14
N SER A 28 14.41 36.71 -60.69
CA SER A 28 13.43 35.94 -61.47
C SER A 28 13.92 35.52 -62.86
N LEU A 29 13.35 34.44 -63.42
CA LEU A 29 12.67 34.33 -64.74
C LEU A 29 12.66 32.87 -65.21
N PHE A 30 11.49 32.32 -65.55
CA PHE A 30 11.18 31.67 -66.83
C PHE A 30 9.75 31.09 -66.81
N SER A 31 8.97 31.53 -67.79
CA SER A 31 7.59 31.14 -68.15
C SER A 31 7.59 29.91 -69.07
N SER A 32 6.65 28.96 -68.97
CA SER A 32 5.39 28.85 -69.76
C SER A 32 5.05 27.35 -69.97
N PRO A 33 3.90 26.89 -70.51
CA PRO A 33 2.55 27.47 -70.59
C PRO A 33 1.42 26.53 -70.05
N LYS A 34 0.21 27.09 -69.91
CA LYS A 34 -1.04 26.41 -69.51
C LYS A 34 -1.72 25.68 -70.69
N PRO A 35 -2.68 24.77 -70.42
CA PRO A 35 -3.91 24.66 -71.20
C PRO A 35 -5.12 25.19 -70.40
N HIS A 36 -6.00 25.87 -71.13
CA HIS A 36 -7.27 26.45 -70.68
C HIS A 36 -8.39 25.40 -70.64
N ILE A 37 -9.15 25.35 -69.54
CA ILE A 37 -10.58 24.99 -69.54
C ILE A 37 -11.33 25.98 -68.63
N THR A 38 -12.44 26.51 -69.15
CA THR A 38 -13.32 27.58 -68.66
C THR A 38 -14.19 27.15 -67.46
N PRO A 39 -14.83 28.10 -66.73
CA PRO A 39 -15.12 27.99 -65.30
C PRO A 39 -16.53 27.46 -64.99
N SER A 40 -16.66 26.68 -63.90
CA SER A 40 -17.93 26.51 -63.19
C SER A 40 -17.84 27.12 -61.80
N ARG A 41 -18.87 27.90 -61.46
CA ARG A 41 -19.02 28.71 -60.24
C ARG A 41 -18.62 27.95 -58.97
N LYS A 42 -17.58 28.43 -58.28
CA LYS A 42 -17.46 28.29 -56.83
C LYS A 42 -17.53 29.68 -56.21
N SER A 43 -18.58 29.90 -55.44
CA SER A 43 -18.78 31.13 -54.68
C SER A 43 -17.58 31.33 -53.75
N ARG A 44 -16.94 32.48 -53.87
CA ARG A 44 -16.07 33.00 -52.80
C ARG A 44 -16.97 33.31 -51.62
N TYR A 45 -17.03 32.41 -50.64
CA TYR A 45 -17.36 32.84 -49.28
C TYR A 45 -16.10 33.49 -48.73
N GLY A 46 -16.06 34.81 -48.85
CA GLY A 46 -15.14 35.61 -48.03
C GLY A 46 -15.45 35.31 -46.57
N ILE A 47 -14.42 34.89 -45.84
CA ILE A 47 -14.48 34.77 -44.38
C ILE A 47 -14.60 36.20 -43.85
N GLN A 48 -15.83 36.65 -43.64
CA GLN A 48 -16.08 37.85 -42.84
C GLN A 48 -15.72 37.51 -41.39
N SER A 49 -14.79 38.27 -40.81
CA SER A 49 -14.59 38.26 -39.36
C SER A 49 -15.93 38.59 -38.68
N SER A 50 -16.31 37.78 -37.70
CA SER A 50 -17.53 37.97 -36.93
C SER A 50 -17.61 39.38 -36.33
N LYS A 51 -18.83 39.92 -36.24
CA LYS A 51 -19.13 41.17 -35.51
C LYS A 51 -18.79 41.09 -34.00
N PHE A 52 -18.55 39.89 -33.48
CA PHE A 52 -18.11 39.61 -32.13
C PHE A 52 -16.66 39.09 -32.21
N GLY A 53 -15.72 39.75 -31.54
CA GLY A 53 -14.28 39.46 -31.58
C GLY A 53 -13.91 38.09 -30.97
N SER A 54 -12.65 37.93 -30.56
CA SER A 54 -12.25 36.73 -29.82
C SER A 54 -13.01 36.69 -28.49
N PHE A 55 -13.37 35.51 -27.97
CA PHE A 55 -13.96 35.45 -26.61
C PHE A 55 -13.00 36.00 -25.54
N LEU A 56 -11.71 36.08 -25.87
CA LEU A 56 -10.69 36.73 -25.03
C LEU A 56 -10.93 38.23 -24.81
N ASP A 57 -11.71 38.86 -25.68
CA ASP A 57 -12.07 40.27 -25.63
C ASP A 57 -13.33 40.52 -24.78
N LEU A 58 -14.04 39.45 -24.39
CA LEU A 58 -15.23 39.52 -23.54
C LEU A 58 -14.83 39.53 -22.06
N LYS A 59 -15.50 40.40 -21.29
CA LYS A 59 -15.35 40.42 -19.83
C LYS A 59 -16.39 39.49 -19.20
N PRO A 60 -16.02 38.72 -18.17
CA PRO A 60 -16.98 37.90 -17.45
C PRO A 60 -18.06 38.77 -16.81
N GLU A 61 -19.31 38.33 -16.89
CA GLU A 61 -20.47 39.04 -16.33
C GLU A 61 -20.57 38.85 -14.81
N SER A 62 -20.21 37.67 -14.30
CA SER A 62 -20.24 37.37 -12.86
C SER A 62 -19.20 38.23 -12.13
N LYS A 63 -19.64 38.95 -11.09
CA LYS A 63 -18.74 39.51 -10.09
C LYS A 63 -18.60 38.52 -8.94
N PRO A 64 -17.47 38.53 -8.19
CA PRO A 64 -17.36 37.74 -6.98
C PRO A 64 -18.43 38.19 -5.99
N GLU A 65 -19.50 37.40 -5.82
CA GLU A 65 -20.52 37.65 -4.81
C GLU A 65 -20.06 37.09 -3.46
N LEU A 66 -20.37 37.82 -2.39
CA LEU A 66 -20.19 37.34 -1.03
C LEU A 66 -21.39 36.47 -0.68
N LEU A 67 -21.15 35.38 0.05
CA LEU A 67 -22.25 34.63 0.65
C LEU A 67 -22.94 35.48 1.71
N ASP A 68 -24.27 35.53 1.64
CA ASP A 68 -25.11 36.08 2.69
C ASP A 68 -25.27 35.04 3.80
N PHE A 69 -24.40 35.10 4.79
CA PHE A 69 -24.34 34.17 5.91
C PHE A 69 -23.80 34.88 7.15
N ASP A 70 -24.47 34.71 8.29
CA ASP A 70 -24.02 35.28 9.57
C ASP A 70 -22.99 34.36 10.23
N LEU A 71 -21.73 34.80 10.27
CA LEU A 71 -20.65 34.04 10.88
C LEU A 71 -20.54 34.35 12.37
N SER A 72 -20.20 33.33 13.15
CA SER A 72 -19.77 33.48 14.54
C SER A 72 -18.42 34.18 14.62
N TRP A 73 -18.42 35.50 14.51
CA TRP A 73 -17.19 36.30 14.54
C TRP A 73 -16.47 36.15 15.88
N PHE A 74 -15.13 36.15 15.80
CA PHE A 74 -14.26 36.32 16.94
C PHE A 74 -14.34 37.78 17.42
N ASP A 75 -14.66 37.99 18.70
CA ASP A 75 -14.59 39.32 19.32
C ASP A 75 -13.18 39.57 19.87
N PRO A 76 -12.45 40.60 19.40
CA PRO A 76 -11.17 40.97 19.99
C PRO A 76 -11.22 41.24 21.51
N ALA A 77 -12.38 41.58 22.08
CA ALA A 77 -12.55 41.78 23.50
C ALA A 77 -12.56 40.47 24.32
N ASP A 78 -12.80 39.31 23.70
CA ASP A 78 -12.84 38.01 24.38
C ASP A 78 -11.48 37.67 25.01
N ARG A 79 -11.50 37.32 26.31
CA ARG A 79 -10.33 36.79 27.02
C ARG A 79 -10.68 35.49 27.76
N PRO A 80 -9.83 34.44 27.69
CA PRO A 80 -8.56 34.37 26.96
C PRO A 80 -8.73 34.12 25.44
N ARG A 81 -7.87 34.72 24.61
CA ARG A 81 -7.79 34.50 23.14
C ARG A 81 -7.06 33.20 22.79
N CYS A 82 -7.45 32.10 23.44
CA CYS A 82 -6.81 30.80 23.35
C CYS A 82 -7.80 29.78 22.77
N PHE A 83 -7.40 29.17 21.67
CA PHE A 83 -8.15 28.12 20.97
C PHE A 83 -7.41 26.79 21.11
N ASP A 84 -8.10 25.68 20.88
CA ASP A 84 -7.42 24.39 20.80
C ASP A 84 -6.73 24.27 19.44
N VAL A 85 -7.44 24.68 18.37
CA VAL A 85 -6.96 24.64 16.98
C VAL A 85 -7.24 25.96 16.27
N ILE A 86 -6.24 26.49 15.56
CA ILE A 86 -6.44 27.56 14.59
C ILE A 86 -6.25 27.00 13.18
N ILE A 87 -7.20 27.26 12.28
CA ILE A 87 -7.14 26.85 10.87
C ILE A 87 -6.99 28.10 10.00
N ILE A 88 -5.90 28.17 9.24
CA ILE A 88 -5.60 29.29 8.34
C ILE A 88 -6.18 28.97 6.97
N GLY A 89 -7.20 29.73 6.56
CA GLY A 89 -7.88 29.58 5.28
C GLY A 89 -9.23 28.84 5.38
N THR A 90 -10.24 29.38 4.71
CA THR A 90 -11.62 28.88 4.62
C THR A 90 -11.93 28.28 3.23
N GLY A 91 -10.90 27.69 2.62
CA GLY A 91 -11.07 26.83 1.45
C GLY A 91 -11.84 25.54 1.79
N PRO A 92 -12.13 24.69 0.78
CA PRO A 92 -12.85 23.43 1.00
C PRO A 92 -12.19 22.54 2.07
N ALA A 93 -10.85 22.49 2.09
CA ALA A 93 -10.07 21.74 3.06
C ALA A 93 -10.21 22.26 4.49
N GLY A 94 -10.11 23.59 4.65
CA GLY A 94 -10.11 24.26 5.95
C GLY A 94 -11.48 24.18 6.61
N LEU A 95 -12.55 24.51 5.88
CA LEU A 95 -13.92 24.44 6.41
C LEU A 95 -14.32 23.01 6.77
N ARG A 96 -13.98 22.02 5.92
CA ARG A 96 -14.29 20.62 6.22
C ARG A 96 -13.58 20.14 7.49
N LEU A 97 -12.29 20.47 7.65
CA LEU A 97 -11.57 20.10 8.86
C LEU A 97 -12.11 20.83 10.10
N ALA A 98 -12.43 22.12 9.97
CA ALA A 98 -13.00 22.92 11.04
C ALA A 98 -14.31 22.32 11.56
N GLU A 99 -15.22 22.00 10.64
CA GLU A 99 -16.48 21.30 10.95
C GLU A 99 -16.23 19.99 11.70
N GLN A 100 -15.36 19.13 11.16
CA GLN A 100 -15.17 17.78 11.70
C GLN A 100 -14.50 17.81 13.08
N VAL A 101 -13.53 18.69 13.30
CA VAL A 101 -12.85 18.84 14.59
C VAL A 101 -13.79 19.46 15.64
N SER A 102 -14.53 20.51 15.26
CA SER A 102 -15.44 21.20 16.18
C SER A 102 -16.65 20.35 16.60
N GLY A 103 -17.06 19.38 15.77
CA GLY A 103 -18.13 18.42 16.13
C GLY A 103 -17.85 17.59 17.38
N TYR A 104 -16.59 17.50 17.82
CA TYR A 104 -16.18 16.84 19.06
C TYR A 104 -15.99 17.82 20.25
N GLY A 105 -16.45 19.07 20.11
CA GLY A 105 -16.37 20.10 21.18
C GLY A 105 -15.02 20.79 21.30
N ILE A 106 -14.12 20.62 20.32
CA ILE A 106 -12.81 21.30 20.28
C ILE A 106 -13.00 22.76 19.86
N LYS A 107 -12.33 23.70 20.54
CA LYS A 107 -12.42 25.13 20.22
C LYS A 107 -11.59 25.45 18.99
N VAL A 108 -12.27 25.71 17.87
CA VAL A 108 -11.65 26.04 16.58
C VAL A 108 -11.86 27.51 16.23
N CYS A 109 -10.80 28.16 15.73
CA CYS A 109 -10.88 29.47 15.08
C CYS A 109 -10.35 29.39 13.64
N CYS A 110 -11.17 29.81 12.67
CA CYS A 110 -10.77 29.96 11.28
C CYS A 110 -10.31 31.39 11.00
N VAL A 111 -9.11 31.56 10.44
CA VAL A 111 -8.53 32.86 10.08
C VAL A 111 -8.41 32.95 8.56
N ASP A 112 -9.11 33.91 7.96
CA ASP A 112 -9.13 34.11 6.51
C ASP A 112 -9.42 35.58 6.18
N PRO A 113 -8.75 36.20 5.20
CA PRO A 113 -9.01 37.60 4.83
C PRO A 113 -10.42 37.82 4.24
N SER A 114 -11.05 36.78 3.71
CA SER A 114 -12.37 36.86 3.08
C SER A 114 -13.18 35.56 3.21
N PRO A 115 -13.61 35.20 4.44
CA PRO A 115 -14.24 33.92 4.72
C PRO A 115 -15.57 33.71 3.98
N LEU A 116 -16.26 34.78 3.59
CA LEU A 116 -17.53 34.75 2.86
C LEU A 116 -17.37 34.81 1.33
N SER A 117 -16.16 35.02 0.80
CA SER A 117 -15.94 35.06 -0.66
C SER A 117 -16.16 33.69 -1.30
N MET A 118 -16.85 33.64 -2.43
CA MET A 118 -17.01 32.40 -3.20
C MET A 118 -15.67 31.81 -3.62
N TRP A 119 -15.57 30.47 -3.62
CA TRP A 119 -14.36 29.80 -4.10
C TRP A 119 -14.22 30.01 -5.61
N PRO A 120 -13.06 30.46 -6.11
CA PRO A 120 -12.93 30.89 -7.49
C PRO A 120 -12.95 29.73 -8.49
N ASN A 121 -12.58 28.52 -8.07
CA ASN A 121 -12.37 27.39 -8.96
C ASN A 121 -13.60 26.49 -9.05
N ASN A 122 -13.91 25.99 -10.24
CA ASN A 122 -14.91 24.94 -10.43
C ASN A 122 -14.33 23.58 -10.05
N TYR A 123 -15.18 22.72 -9.47
CA TYR A 123 -14.77 21.39 -9.06
C TYR A 123 -15.63 20.32 -9.73
N GLY A 124 -14.96 19.43 -10.45
CA GLY A 124 -15.52 18.18 -10.93
C GLY A 124 -15.21 17.03 -9.98
N VAL A 125 -16.19 16.15 -9.75
CA VAL A 125 -16.05 14.97 -8.89
C VAL A 125 -16.78 13.78 -9.49
N TRP A 126 -16.33 12.57 -9.15
CA TRP A 126 -17.14 11.38 -9.43
C TRP A 126 -18.30 11.32 -8.44
N VAL A 127 -19.51 11.04 -8.92
CA VAL A 127 -20.73 11.13 -8.08
C VAL A 127 -20.64 10.16 -6.89
N ASP A 128 -20.11 8.96 -7.09
CA ASP A 128 -19.96 7.94 -6.06
C ASP A 128 -19.00 8.36 -4.92
N GLU A 129 -18.04 9.26 -5.19
CA GLU A 129 -17.18 9.81 -4.14
C GLU A 129 -17.95 10.75 -3.22
N PHE A 130 -18.78 11.62 -3.78
CA PHE A 130 -19.61 12.53 -3.00
C PHE A 130 -20.80 11.82 -2.32
N GLU A 131 -21.32 10.77 -2.93
CA GLU A 131 -22.30 9.86 -2.32
C GLU A 131 -21.77 9.23 -1.04
N SER A 132 -20.55 8.67 -1.09
CA SER A 132 -19.91 8.10 0.10
C SER A 132 -19.65 9.10 1.23
N LEU A 133 -19.65 10.40 0.92
CA LEU A 133 -19.40 11.49 1.86
C LEU A 133 -20.67 12.22 2.32
N GLY A 134 -21.84 11.88 1.75
CA GLY A 134 -23.10 12.58 2.06
C GLY A 134 -23.21 14.00 1.48
N PHE A 135 -22.54 14.25 0.34
CA PHE A 135 -22.51 15.56 -0.35
C PHE A 135 -23.18 15.55 -1.74
N VAL A 136 -24.00 14.55 -2.05
CA VAL A 136 -24.70 14.46 -3.35
C VAL A 136 -25.63 15.66 -3.57
N ASP A 137 -26.23 16.17 -2.50
CA ASP A 137 -27.04 17.38 -2.48
C ASP A 137 -26.25 18.67 -2.77
N CYS A 138 -24.92 18.60 -2.74
CA CYS A 138 -24.03 19.69 -3.12
C CYS A 138 -23.56 19.62 -4.58
N LEU A 139 -24.13 18.74 -5.41
CA LEU A 139 -23.88 18.70 -6.85
C LEU A 139 -24.94 19.52 -7.57
N ASP A 140 -24.53 20.52 -8.36
CA ASP A 140 -25.46 21.39 -9.09
C ASP A 140 -25.88 20.81 -10.45
N LYS A 141 -25.03 19.93 -11.02
CA LYS A 141 -25.31 19.18 -12.24
C LYS A 141 -24.57 17.86 -12.22
N THR A 142 -25.24 16.81 -12.68
CA THR A 142 -24.66 15.48 -12.89
C THR A 142 -24.88 15.02 -14.32
N TRP A 143 -23.95 14.20 -14.80
CA TRP A 143 -24.04 13.49 -16.07
C TRP A 143 -23.91 11.99 -15.77
N PRO A 144 -24.79 11.15 -16.33
CA PRO A 144 -24.76 9.71 -16.07
C PRO A 144 -23.46 9.04 -16.56
N MET A 145 -22.75 9.66 -17.51
CA MET A 145 -21.58 9.08 -18.15
C MET A 145 -20.52 10.16 -18.46
N ALA A 146 -19.26 9.75 -18.45
CA ALA A 146 -18.16 10.56 -18.97
C ALA A 146 -17.60 9.96 -20.27
N CYS A 147 -17.04 10.78 -21.17
CA CYS A 147 -16.36 10.31 -22.36
C CYS A 147 -14.95 10.89 -22.52
N VAL A 148 -14.11 10.18 -23.26
CA VAL A 148 -12.74 10.57 -23.58
C VAL A 148 -12.52 10.42 -25.09
N HIS A 149 -12.25 11.52 -25.78
CA HIS A 149 -11.87 11.49 -27.19
C HIS A 149 -10.34 11.33 -27.27
N ILE A 150 -9.88 10.20 -27.78
CA ILE A 150 -8.45 9.90 -27.95
C ILE A 150 -7.91 10.60 -29.19
N ASP A 151 -8.63 10.46 -30.30
CA ASP A 151 -8.36 11.10 -31.58
C ASP A 151 -9.68 11.29 -32.34
N ASP A 152 -9.62 11.70 -33.61
CA ASP A 152 -10.82 12.00 -34.40
C ASP A 152 -11.66 10.73 -34.68
N ASP A 153 -11.06 9.54 -34.60
CA ASP A 153 -11.68 8.26 -34.94
C ASP A 153 -12.09 7.45 -33.70
N ARG A 154 -11.50 7.73 -32.53
CA ARG A 154 -11.65 6.90 -31.32
C ARG A 154 -12.14 7.70 -30.12
N THR A 155 -13.26 7.24 -29.56
CA THR A 155 -13.87 7.75 -28.33
C THR A 155 -14.12 6.61 -27.35
N LYS A 156 -13.72 6.79 -26.10
CA LYS A 156 -14.02 5.90 -24.98
C LYS A 156 -15.20 6.45 -24.18
N TYR A 157 -16.11 5.56 -23.80
CA TYR A 157 -17.24 5.89 -22.94
C TYR A 157 -17.03 5.24 -21.58
N LEU A 158 -17.06 6.05 -20.54
CA LEU A 158 -16.80 5.66 -19.17
C LEU A 158 -18.13 5.57 -18.43
N ASP A 159 -18.56 4.36 -18.13
CA ASP A 159 -19.79 4.07 -17.38
C ASP A 159 -19.61 4.39 -15.88
N ARG A 160 -19.38 5.67 -15.60
CA ARG A 160 -19.23 6.23 -14.26
C ARG A 160 -19.78 7.66 -14.25
N PRO A 161 -20.81 7.95 -13.45
CA PRO A 161 -21.40 9.28 -13.38
C PRO A 161 -20.42 10.33 -12.86
N TYR A 162 -20.47 11.52 -13.47
CA TYR A 162 -19.65 12.66 -13.11
C TYR A 162 -20.53 13.84 -12.68
N GLY A 163 -20.06 14.63 -11.72
CA GLY A 163 -20.80 15.76 -11.19
C GLY A 163 -19.96 17.02 -11.11
N ARG A 164 -20.62 18.17 -11.29
CA ARG A 164 -20.06 19.47 -10.91
C ARG A 164 -20.52 19.82 -9.50
N VAL A 165 -19.58 20.24 -8.67
CA VAL A 165 -19.86 20.67 -7.31
C VAL A 165 -20.47 22.06 -7.34
N GLY A 166 -21.66 22.19 -6.77
CA GLY A 166 -22.27 23.45 -6.39
C GLY A 166 -21.43 24.12 -5.31
N ARG A 167 -20.60 25.10 -5.71
CA ARG A 167 -19.65 25.78 -4.81
C ARG A 167 -20.38 26.49 -3.67
N LYS A 168 -21.57 27.04 -3.96
CA LYS A 168 -22.38 27.79 -3.00
C LYS A 168 -22.99 26.83 -1.99
N GLU A 169 -23.56 25.75 -2.48
CA GLU A 169 -24.24 24.70 -1.73
C GLU A 169 -23.25 24.03 -0.78
N LEU A 170 -22.09 23.58 -1.30
CA LEU A 170 -21.06 22.95 -0.48
C LEU A 170 -20.51 23.92 0.56
N LYS A 171 -20.17 25.15 0.17
CA LYS A 171 -19.61 26.12 1.13
C LYS A 171 -20.61 26.49 2.22
N THR A 172 -21.87 26.70 1.85
CA THR A 172 -22.95 27.02 2.81
C THR A 172 -23.12 25.88 3.81
N LYS A 173 -23.22 24.63 3.33
CA LYS A 173 -23.35 23.45 4.20
C LYS A 173 -22.18 23.33 5.19
N LEU A 174 -20.94 23.51 4.74
CA LEU A 174 -19.78 23.47 5.64
C LEU A 174 -19.77 24.63 6.65
N LEU A 175 -20.22 25.82 6.26
CA LEU A 175 -20.34 26.98 7.16
C LEU A 175 -21.45 26.79 8.20
N GLU A 176 -22.60 26.24 7.80
CA GLU A 176 -23.70 25.90 8.71
C GLU A 176 -23.24 24.91 9.78
N ASN A 177 -22.54 23.85 9.38
CA ASN A 177 -22.02 22.88 10.32
C ASN A 177 -20.91 23.48 11.22
N CYS A 178 -20.05 24.35 10.69
CA CYS A 178 -19.09 25.11 11.51
C CYS A 178 -19.80 25.99 12.54
N ALA A 179 -20.85 26.70 12.13
CA ALA A 179 -21.61 27.59 13.00
C ALA A 179 -22.34 26.82 14.11
N SER A 180 -22.99 25.69 13.77
CA SER A 180 -23.67 24.83 14.75
C SER A 180 -22.72 24.25 15.79
N ASN A 181 -21.45 24.03 15.42
CA ASN A 181 -20.42 23.50 16.30
C ASN A 181 -19.63 24.58 17.05
N GLY A 182 -20.00 25.86 16.90
CA GLY A 182 -19.38 26.97 17.62
C GLY A 182 -17.99 27.40 17.12
N VAL A 183 -17.64 27.10 15.86
CA VAL A 183 -16.40 27.59 15.23
C VAL A 183 -16.41 29.12 15.18
N ARG A 184 -15.29 29.75 15.55
CA ARG A 184 -15.12 31.20 15.44
C ARG A 184 -14.43 31.59 14.15
N PHE A 185 -14.79 32.73 13.59
CA PHE A 185 -14.19 33.26 12.36
C PHE A 185 -13.49 34.59 12.64
N HIS A 186 -12.28 34.74 12.13
CA HIS A 186 -11.51 35.97 12.20
C HIS A 186 -11.13 36.44 10.80
N LYS A 187 -11.65 37.61 10.42
CA LYS A 187 -11.38 38.22 9.11
C LYS A 187 -10.02 38.94 9.11
N ALA A 188 -8.95 38.18 8.95
CA ALA A 188 -7.60 38.71 8.94
C ALA A 188 -6.65 37.80 8.15
N LYS A 189 -5.47 38.32 7.81
CA LYS A 189 -4.39 37.56 7.20
C LYS A 189 -3.30 37.27 8.22
N VAL A 190 -2.92 36.00 8.36
CA VAL A 190 -1.77 35.62 9.19
C VAL A 190 -0.48 36.10 8.54
N LEU A 191 0.33 36.85 9.28
CA LEU A 191 1.61 37.38 8.83
C LEU A 191 2.79 36.51 9.26
N ASN A 192 2.79 36.09 10.53
CA ASN A 192 3.84 35.25 11.09
C ASN A 192 3.31 34.39 12.23
N MET A 193 4.08 33.38 12.61
CA MET A 193 3.77 32.49 13.72
C MET A 193 5.02 32.12 14.51
N GLU A 194 4.86 31.94 15.82
CA GLU A 194 5.90 31.49 16.74
C GLU A 194 5.43 30.21 17.43
N HIS A 195 6.30 29.20 17.48
CA HIS A 195 5.99 27.90 18.09
C HIS A 195 6.76 27.72 19.39
N LYS A 196 6.02 27.52 20.49
CA LYS A 196 6.55 27.05 21.77
C LYS A 196 6.19 25.58 21.95
N GLU A 197 6.69 24.95 23.01
CA GLU A 197 6.55 23.51 23.20
C GLU A 197 5.08 23.04 23.29
N PHE A 198 4.20 23.82 23.91
CA PHE A 198 2.78 23.45 24.11
C PHE A 198 1.76 24.45 23.55
N GLU A 199 2.22 25.53 22.94
CA GLU A 199 1.39 26.61 22.43
C GLU A 199 2.07 27.23 21.20
N SER A 200 1.28 27.57 20.18
CA SER A 200 1.70 28.37 19.05
C SER A 200 0.94 29.70 19.07
N SER A 201 1.62 30.80 18.80
CA SER A 201 1.01 32.11 18.60
C SER A 201 1.07 32.49 17.12
N ILE A 202 -0.01 33.07 16.62
CA ILE A 202 -0.07 33.65 15.28
C ILE A 202 -0.36 35.14 15.39
N VAL A 203 0.28 35.94 14.54
CA VAL A 203 0.07 37.39 14.45
C VAL A 203 -0.61 37.71 13.14
N CYS A 204 -1.75 38.40 13.24
CA CYS A 204 -2.56 38.80 12.10
C CYS A 204 -2.20 40.21 11.61
N ASP A 205 -2.63 40.58 10.41
CA ASP A 205 -2.36 41.86 9.77
C ASP A 205 -3.06 43.06 10.42
N ASP A 206 -4.08 42.82 11.23
CA ASP A 206 -4.73 43.80 12.09
C ASP A 206 -4.04 44.02 13.45
N GLY A 207 -2.93 43.31 13.70
CA GLY A 207 -2.15 43.38 14.94
C GLY A 207 -2.68 42.49 16.08
N ILE A 208 -3.71 41.68 15.85
CA ILE A 208 -4.22 40.73 16.85
C ILE A 208 -3.34 39.49 16.90
N GLU A 209 -2.94 39.11 18.12
CA GLU A 209 -2.30 37.83 18.41
C GLU A 209 -3.35 36.81 18.88
N LEU A 210 -3.37 35.64 18.24
CA LEU A 210 -4.19 34.48 18.61
C LEU A 210 -3.28 33.31 19.00
N LYS A 211 -3.72 32.51 19.97
CA LYS A 211 -2.94 31.38 20.50
C LYS A 211 -3.69 30.07 20.35
N ALA A 212 -2.98 29.00 20.01
CA ALA A 212 -3.54 27.66 19.97
C ALA A 212 -2.56 26.53 20.29
N SER A 213 -3.10 25.36 20.65
CA SER A 213 -2.29 24.13 20.82
C SER A 213 -1.83 23.56 19.47
N LEU A 214 -2.62 23.77 18.40
CA LEU A 214 -2.30 23.35 17.04
C LEU A 214 -2.66 24.45 16.03
N VAL A 215 -1.79 24.69 15.05
CA VAL A 215 -2.06 25.54 13.90
C VAL A 215 -2.09 24.67 12.64
N VAL A 216 -3.15 24.81 11.83
CA VAL A 216 -3.33 24.10 10.57
C VAL A 216 -3.30 25.09 9.41
N ASP A 217 -2.37 24.89 8.48
CA ASP A 217 -2.31 25.59 7.20
C ASP A 217 -3.23 24.92 6.17
N ALA A 218 -4.35 25.57 5.88
CA ALA A 218 -5.32 25.19 4.85
C ALA A 218 -5.42 26.27 3.75
N SER A 219 -4.39 27.11 3.60
CA SER A 219 -4.40 28.30 2.74
C SER A 219 -4.25 28.01 1.23
N GLY A 220 -4.21 26.74 0.84
CA GLY A 220 -4.13 26.31 -0.56
C GLY A 220 -2.70 26.30 -1.08
N PHE A 221 -2.42 26.98 -2.20
CA PHE A 221 -1.08 27.03 -2.81
C PHE A 221 -0.33 28.34 -2.58
N ALA A 222 -0.93 29.27 -1.83
CA ALA A 222 -0.52 30.67 -1.79
C ALA A 222 0.55 31.00 -0.73
N ASN A 223 0.73 30.16 0.32
CA ASN A 223 1.61 30.46 1.45
C ASN A 223 2.66 29.39 1.74
N THR A 224 3.64 29.79 2.57
CA THR A 224 4.90 29.09 2.85
C THR A 224 5.08 28.68 4.31
N PHE A 225 4.02 28.65 5.13
CA PHE A 225 4.16 28.29 6.56
C PHE A 225 4.58 26.84 6.76
N THR A 226 4.25 25.98 5.79
CA THR A 226 4.66 24.58 5.77
C THR A 226 6.08 24.43 5.23
N GLU A 227 6.97 23.84 6.04
CA GLU A 227 8.37 23.56 5.68
C GLU A 227 8.53 22.31 4.80
N TYR A 228 9.57 22.31 3.96
CA TYR A 228 9.95 21.20 3.08
C TYR A 228 11.47 20.98 3.12
N ASP A 229 11.90 19.72 3.24
CA ASP A 229 13.35 19.37 3.29
C ASP A 229 14.04 19.38 1.92
N LYS A 230 13.25 19.40 0.84
CA LYS A 230 13.73 19.33 -0.54
C LYS A 230 13.14 20.47 -1.37
N PRO A 231 13.87 20.97 -2.39
CA PRO A 231 13.31 21.91 -3.34
C PRO A 231 12.03 21.37 -3.98
N ARG A 232 11.04 22.26 -4.10
CA ARG A 232 9.70 22.00 -4.60
C ARG A 232 9.69 21.75 -6.12
N ASN A 233 10.19 20.59 -6.57
CA ASN A 233 10.22 20.18 -7.99
C ASN A 233 8.86 19.61 -8.47
N HIS A 234 7.84 20.47 -8.59
CA HIS A 234 6.50 20.06 -9.01
C HIS A 234 6.40 19.93 -10.53
N GLY A 235 5.50 19.06 -11.00
CA GLY A 235 4.86 19.28 -12.29
C GLY A 235 3.76 20.34 -12.15
N TYR A 236 3.31 20.93 -13.25
CA TYR A 236 2.22 21.90 -13.23
C TYR A 236 1.12 21.50 -14.20
N GLN A 237 -0.10 21.47 -13.69
CA GLN A 237 -1.32 21.46 -14.49
C GLN A 237 -1.84 22.90 -14.53
N ILE A 238 -2.08 23.41 -15.74
CA ILE A 238 -2.61 24.75 -15.97
C ILE A 238 -3.82 24.66 -16.87
N ALA A 239 -4.87 25.40 -16.51
CA ALA A 239 -6.14 25.38 -17.22
C ALA A 239 -6.72 26.78 -17.38
N HIS A 240 -7.47 26.97 -18.46
CA HIS A 240 -8.33 28.12 -18.66
C HIS A 240 -9.78 27.65 -18.90
N GLY A 241 -10.66 27.96 -17.96
CA GLY A 241 -12.07 27.61 -18.01
C GLY A 241 -12.95 28.82 -18.29
N ILE A 242 -14.06 28.61 -18.99
CA ILE A 242 -15.17 29.57 -19.10
C ILE A 242 -16.51 28.84 -18.94
N LEU A 243 -17.44 29.44 -18.20
CA LEU A 243 -18.86 29.13 -18.30
C LEU A 243 -19.46 30.16 -19.25
N ALA A 244 -20.02 29.72 -20.37
CA ALA A 244 -20.42 30.62 -21.45
C ALA A 244 -21.77 30.27 -22.05
N GLU A 245 -22.51 31.32 -22.41
CA GLU A 245 -23.64 31.20 -23.33
C GLU A 245 -23.12 31.23 -24.76
N VAL A 246 -23.52 30.25 -25.55
CA VAL A 246 -23.08 30.06 -26.93
C VAL A 246 -24.29 30.02 -27.88
N ASP A 247 -24.06 30.19 -29.17
CA ASP A 247 -25.12 29.98 -30.17
C ASP A 247 -25.65 28.54 -30.14
N CYS A 248 -24.73 27.58 -30.17
CA CYS A 248 -24.93 26.16 -29.99
C CYS A 248 -23.56 25.48 -29.76
N HIS A 249 -23.57 24.25 -29.28
CA HIS A 249 -22.36 23.42 -29.20
C HIS A 249 -22.64 21.98 -29.67
N PRO A 250 -21.61 21.23 -30.11
CA PRO A 250 -21.78 19.87 -30.65
C PRO A 250 -21.82 18.76 -29.58
N PHE A 251 -21.64 19.10 -28.29
CA PHE A 251 -21.55 18.10 -27.22
C PHE A 251 -22.91 17.59 -26.76
N ASP A 252 -22.97 16.29 -26.43
CA ASP A 252 -24.18 15.64 -25.89
C ASP A 252 -24.50 16.12 -24.48
N LEU A 253 -25.78 16.37 -24.17
CA LEU A 253 -26.20 16.87 -22.85
C LEU A 253 -26.21 15.80 -21.75
N ASP A 254 -26.21 14.52 -22.12
CA ASP A 254 -26.20 13.38 -21.20
C ASP A 254 -24.77 12.89 -20.87
N LYS A 255 -23.74 13.54 -21.42
CA LYS A 255 -22.34 13.14 -21.22
C LYS A 255 -21.49 14.32 -20.82
N MET A 256 -20.55 14.03 -19.92
CA MET A 256 -19.46 14.94 -19.59
C MET A 256 -18.22 14.55 -20.40
N VAL A 257 -17.56 15.51 -21.07
CA VAL A 257 -16.30 15.23 -21.77
C VAL A 257 -15.16 15.40 -20.79
N LEU A 258 -14.59 14.28 -20.36
CA LEU A 258 -13.50 14.26 -19.38
C LEU A 258 -12.18 14.72 -20.00
N MET A 259 -11.86 14.22 -21.20
CA MET A 259 -10.69 14.63 -21.94
C MET A 259 -10.92 14.53 -23.46
N ASP A 260 -10.73 15.63 -24.18
CA ASP A 260 -10.69 15.64 -25.64
C ASP A 260 -9.29 15.96 -26.16
N TRP A 261 -8.59 14.91 -26.60
CA TRP A 261 -7.22 14.95 -27.11
C TRP A 261 -7.14 15.19 -28.62
N ARG A 262 -8.26 15.42 -29.33
CA ARG A 262 -8.24 15.69 -30.78
C ARG A 262 -7.47 16.97 -31.09
N ASP A 263 -6.66 16.93 -32.15
CA ASP A 263 -5.83 18.05 -32.59
C ASP A 263 -6.11 18.50 -34.02
N SER A 264 -7.19 18.00 -34.64
CA SER A 264 -7.68 18.42 -35.97
C SER A 264 -7.90 19.93 -36.09
N HIS A 265 -8.29 20.60 -35.00
CA HIS A 265 -8.38 22.06 -34.91
C HIS A 265 -7.05 22.79 -35.16
N MET A 266 -5.91 22.14 -34.91
CA MET A 266 -4.57 22.66 -35.24
C MET A 266 -4.30 22.62 -36.76
N GLY A 267 -5.17 21.99 -37.56
CA GLY A 267 -5.16 22.01 -39.02
C GLY A 267 -5.01 23.42 -39.59
N ASN A 268 -5.80 24.33 -39.04
CA ASN A 268 -5.89 25.73 -39.47
C ASN A 268 -4.87 26.65 -38.78
N GLU A 269 -4.15 26.16 -37.76
CA GLU A 269 -3.23 26.95 -36.93
C GLU A 269 -1.85 26.26 -36.83
N PRO A 270 -1.08 26.17 -37.94
CA PRO A 270 0.14 25.38 -38.00
C PRO A 270 1.23 25.83 -37.01
N TYR A 271 1.21 27.09 -36.57
CA TYR A 271 2.16 27.62 -35.59
C TYR A 271 1.96 27.03 -34.17
N LEU A 272 0.74 26.56 -33.83
CA LEU A 272 0.46 25.90 -32.55
C LEU A 272 0.84 24.41 -32.55
N ARG A 273 0.91 23.78 -33.73
CA ARG A 273 1.04 22.33 -33.87
C ARG A 273 2.33 21.77 -33.29
N ALA A 274 3.46 22.43 -33.55
CA ALA A 274 4.77 21.95 -33.09
C ALA A 274 4.87 21.89 -31.56
N ASN A 275 4.29 22.88 -30.87
CA ASN A 275 4.28 22.92 -29.41
C ASN A 275 3.22 21.99 -28.82
N ASN A 276 2.03 21.91 -29.44
CA ASN A 276 0.98 20.97 -29.03
C ASN A 276 1.43 19.51 -29.14
N SER A 277 2.22 19.17 -30.16
CA SER A 277 2.75 17.81 -30.33
C SER A 277 3.67 17.40 -29.17
N LYS A 278 4.42 18.36 -28.60
CA LYS A 278 5.38 18.10 -27.51
C LYS A 278 4.73 18.16 -26.13
N ILE A 279 3.90 19.18 -25.88
CA ILE A 279 3.19 19.41 -24.62
C ILE A 279 1.71 19.61 -24.98
N PRO A 280 0.94 18.51 -25.08
CA PRO A 280 -0.45 18.59 -25.53
C PRO A 280 -1.36 19.16 -24.45
N THR A 281 -2.45 19.78 -24.89
CA THR A 281 -3.59 20.15 -24.05
C THR A 281 -4.81 19.35 -24.48
N PHE A 282 -5.75 19.17 -23.56
CA PHE A 282 -7.05 18.57 -23.83
C PHE A 282 -8.16 19.54 -23.45
N LEU A 283 -9.34 19.36 -24.07
CA LEU A 283 -10.55 20.09 -23.68
C LEU A 283 -11.38 19.25 -22.73
N TYR A 284 -11.86 19.88 -21.67
CA TYR A 284 -12.80 19.37 -20.68
C TYR A 284 -14.13 20.11 -20.84
N VAL A 285 -15.25 19.38 -20.86
CA VAL A 285 -16.56 19.96 -21.19
C VAL A 285 -17.66 19.46 -20.27
N MET A 286 -18.45 20.40 -19.76
CA MET A 286 -19.65 20.17 -18.96
C MET A 286 -20.83 20.90 -19.61
N PRO A 287 -21.64 20.23 -20.43
CA PRO A 287 -22.79 20.83 -21.09
C PRO A 287 -24.01 20.89 -20.16
N PHE A 288 -24.59 22.08 -20.00
CA PHE A 288 -25.77 22.32 -19.16
C PHE A 288 -27.06 22.30 -19.97
N ASP A 289 -27.02 22.95 -21.14
CA ASP A 289 -28.09 23.05 -22.14
C ASP A 289 -27.44 23.25 -23.52
N SER A 290 -28.21 23.11 -24.60
CA SER A 290 -27.85 23.36 -26.00
C SER A 290 -27.09 24.67 -26.27
N ASN A 291 -27.27 25.69 -25.42
CA ASN A 291 -26.65 27.01 -25.51
C ASN A 291 -25.83 27.41 -24.26
N LEU A 292 -25.69 26.54 -23.26
CA LEU A 292 -24.98 26.84 -22.01
C LEU A 292 -23.99 25.72 -21.67
N VAL A 293 -22.70 26.06 -21.65
CA VAL A 293 -21.63 25.06 -21.50
C VAL A 293 -20.45 25.61 -20.72
N PHE A 294 -19.86 24.77 -19.87
CA PHE A 294 -18.54 25.02 -19.30
C PHE A 294 -17.47 24.31 -20.14
N LEU A 295 -16.45 25.06 -20.53
CA LEU A 295 -15.36 24.63 -21.40
C LEU A 295 -14.04 24.96 -20.72
N GLU A 296 -13.12 24.01 -20.66
CA GLU A 296 -11.81 24.23 -20.06
C GLU A 296 -10.70 23.57 -20.89
N GLU A 297 -9.76 24.38 -21.39
CA GLU A 297 -8.56 23.86 -22.06
C GLU A 297 -7.45 23.68 -21.01
N THR A 298 -6.92 22.46 -20.91
CA THR A 298 -6.07 22.03 -19.80
C THR A 298 -4.80 21.33 -20.29
N SER A 299 -3.66 21.70 -19.73
CA SER A 299 -2.42 20.93 -19.85
C SER A 299 -2.37 19.90 -18.73
N LEU A 300 -2.30 18.60 -19.06
CA LEU A 300 -2.30 17.51 -18.06
C LEU A 300 -1.21 17.66 -16.99
N VAL A 301 0.05 17.63 -17.40
CA VAL A 301 1.18 17.93 -16.52
C VAL A 301 2.37 18.38 -17.36
N SER A 302 3.01 19.48 -16.96
CA SER A 302 4.16 20.04 -17.66
C SER A 302 5.23 20.54 -16.70
N ARG A 303 6.49 20.41 -17.10
CA ARG A 303 7.66 20.94 -16.39
C ARG A 303 8.71 21.38 -17.43
N PRO A 304 8.93 22.69 -17.65
CA PRO A 304 8.29 23.85 -17.00
C PRO A 304 6.81 24.00 -17.36
N MET A 305 6.08 24.81 -16.59
CA MET A 305 4.65 25.09 -16.79
C MET A 305 4.40 25.73 -18.16
N LEU A 306 3.36 25.29 -18.86
CA LEU A 306 2.92 25.91 -20.12
C LEU A 306 2.45 27.36 -19.90
N SER A 307 2.70 28.24 -20.87
CA SER A 307 2.24 29.64 -20.79
C SER A 307 0.72 29.71 -20.75
N TYR A 308 0.18 30.54 -19.85
CA TYR A 308 -1.27 30.75 -19.77
C TYR A 308 -1.86 31.30 -21.10
N MET A 309 -1.10 32.14 -21.82
CA MET A 309 -1.56 32.66 -23.11
C MET A 309 -1.61 31.58 -24.19
N GLU A 310 -0.70 30.61 -24.15
CA GLU A 310 -0.72 29.47 -25.07
C GLU A 310 -2.00 28.64 -24.88
N VAL A 311 -2.37 28.34 -23.63
CA VAL A 311 -3.61 27.62 -23.30
C VAL A 311 -4.84 28.36 -23.85
N LYS A 312 -4.91 29.68 -23.63
CA LYS A 312 -6.00 30.52 -24.16
C LYS A 312 -6.05 30.49 -25.69
N ASN A 313 -4.91 30.60 -26.36
CA ASN A 313 -4.84 30.58 -27.83
C ASN A 313 -5.30 29.22 -28.41
N ARG A 314 -4.94 28.12 -27.77
CA ARG A 314 -5.40 26.77 -28.17
C ARG A 314 -6.91 26.61 -27.99
N MET A 315 -7.45 27.09 -26.88
CA MET A 315 -8.90 27.13 -26.67
C MET A 315 -9.61 27.92 -27.78
N VAL A 316 -9.13 29.11 -28.12
CA VAL A 316 -9.68 29.93 -29.23
C VAL A 316 -9.67 29.16 -30.56
N ALA A 317 -8.55 28.52 -30.89
CA ALA A 317 -8.42 27.72 -32.10
C ALA A 317 -9.43 26.56 -32.13
N ARG A 318 -9.58 25.86 -30.99
CA ARG A 318 -10.51 24.74 -30.84
C ARG A 318 -11.97 25.16 -30.97
N LEU A 319 -12.40 26.22 -30.24
CA LEU A 319 -13.78 26.71 -30.32
C LEU A 319 -14.15 27.16 -31.74
N ARG A 320 -13.22 27.85 -32.43
CA ARG A 320 -13.41 28.23 -33.83
C ARG A 320 -13.59 27.01 -34.74
N HIS A 321 -12.78 25.97 -34.55
CA HIS A 321 -12.86 24.74 -35.33
C HIS A 321 -14.17 23.99 -35.09
N LEU A 322 -14.64 23.94 -33.84
CA LEU A 322 -15.91 23.33 -33.46
C LEU A 322 -17.13 24.17 -33.84
N GLY A 323 -16.93 25.37 -34.40
CA GLY A 323 -18.02 26.30 -34.75
C GLY A 323 -18.74 26.91 -33.56
N ILE A 324 -18.18 26.81 -32.34
CA ILE A 324 -18.77 27.34 -31.11
C ILE A 324 -18.56 28.85 -31.08
N ARG A 325 -19.67 29.60 -31.12
CA ARG A 325 -19.66 31.06 -31.04
C ARG A 325 -20.14 31.49 -29.66
N VAL A 326 -19.25 32.09 -28.88
CA VAL A 326 -19.51 32.61 -27.54
C VAL A 326 -20.25 33.94 -27.63
N LYS A 327 -21.43 34.03 -27.01
CA LYS A 327 -22.20 35.28 -26.86
C LYS A 327 -21.72 36.03 -25.63
N ASN A 328 -21.82 35.37 -24.49
CA ASN A 328 -21.55 35.92 -23.17
C ASN A 328 -20.64 34.95 -22.39
N VAL A 329 -19.65 35.49 -21.70
CA VAL A 329 -18.87 34.74 -20.72
C VAL A 329 -19.49 35.04 -19.36
N ILE A 330 -20.17 34.06 -18.78
CA ILE A 330 -20.77 34.21 -17.45
C ILE A 330 -19.64 34.24 -16.42
N GLU A 331 -18.77 33.24 -16.47
CA GLU A 331 -17.63 33.11 -15.56
C GLU A 331 -16.36 32.75 -16.33
N ASN A 332 -15.20 33.12 -15.78
CA ASN A 332 -13.91 32.63 -16.24
C ASN A 332 -13.05 32.12 -15.08
N GLU A 333 -12.18 31.17 -15.38
CA GLU A 333 -11.33 30.52 -14.41
C GLU A 333 -9.89 30.43 -14.93
N LYS A 334 -8.96 30.64 -14.01
CA LYS A 334 -7.55 30.31 -14.18
C LYS A 334 -7.17 29.35 -13.06
N CYS A 335 -6.93 28.10 -13.43
CA CYS A 335 -6.49 27.08 -12.48
C CYS A 335 -5.01 26.76 -12.69
N VAL A 336 -4.23 26.76 -11.61
CA VAL A 336 -2.83 26.29 -11.59
C VAL A 336 -2.68 25.34 -10.42
N ILE A 337 -2.40 24.08 -10.73
CA ILE A 337 -2.29 23.00 -9.76
C ILE A 337 -0.84 22.50 -9.75
N PRO A 338 -0.10 22.70 -8.65
CA PRO A 338 1.15 22.01 -8.41
C PRO A 338 0.93 20.51 -8.22
N MET A 339 1.58 19.72 -9.06
CA MET A 339 1.44 18.27 -9.17
C MET A 339 2.69 17.59 -8.61
N GLY A 340 2.51 16.59 -7.74
CA GLY A 340 3.63 15.80 -7.19
C GLY A 340 4.54 16.63 -6.27
N GLY A 341 5.86 16.51 -6.46
CA GLY A 341 6.86 17.16 -5.60
C GLY A 341 7.11 16.44 -4.26
N PRO A 342 8.09 16.90 -3.46
CA PRO A 342 8.35 16.33 -2.14
C PRO A 342 7.17 16.56 -1.19
N LEU A 343 6.96 15.62 -0.26
CA LEU A 343 6.07 15.85 0.88
C LEU A 343 6.63 16.96 1.79
N PRO A 344 5.78 17.64 2.58
CA PRO A 344 6.21 18.48 3.68
C PRO A 344 7.17 17.74 4.62
N LYS A 345 7.98 18.49 5.36
CA LYS A 345 8.76 17.96 6.47
C LYS A 345 7.82 17.39 7.53
N ILE A 346 7.96 16.11 7.85
CA ILE A 346 7.06 15.40 8.76
C ILE A 346 7.87 14.71 9.86
N PRO A 347 7.58 14.96 11.15
CA PRO A 347 6.63 15.94 11.69
C PRO A 347 7.19 17.38 11.72
N GLN A 348 6.31 18.38 11.74
CA GLN A 348 6.63 19.78 12.00
C GLN A 348 5.51 20.45 12.82
N SER A 349 5.76 21.64 13.39
CA SER A 349 4.81 22.30 14.32
C SER A 349 3.51 22.77 13.67
N VAL A 350 3.58 23.19 12.40
CA VAL A 350 2.40 23.52 11.60
C VAL A 350 1.88 22.24 10.95
N MET A 351 0.60 21.93 11.13
CA MET A 351 -0.04 20.90 10.34
C MET A 351 -0.51 21.49 9.01
N ALA A 352 -0.57 20.71 7.94
CA ALA A 352 -1.06 21.20 6.66
C ALA A 352 -2.19 20.31 6.12
N ILE A 353 -3.20 20.88 5.46
CA ILE A 353 -4.27 20.13 4.78
C ILE A 353 -4.63 20.76 3.42
N GLY A 354 -5.10 19.95 2.47
CA GLY A 354 -5.42 20.41 1.12
C GLY A 354 -4.17 20.67 0.28
N GLY A 355 -4.19 21.68 -0.61
CA GLY A 355 -3.16 21.88 -1.63
C GLY A 355 -1.70 21.87 -1.15
N ILE A 356 -1.41 22.48 0.00
CA ILE A 356 -0.05 22.56 0.57
C ILE A 356 0.38 21.29 1.29
N SER A 357 -0.53 20.35 1.56
CA SER A 357 -0.23 19.14 2.33
C SER A 357 0.29 17.97 1.49
N GLY A 358 0.39 18.15 0.17
CA GLY A 358 0.84 17.13 -0.77
C GLY A 358 -0.23 16.09 -1.13
N VAL A 359 -1.50 16.31 -0.77
CA VAL A 359 -2.61 15.38 -1.04
C VAL A 359 -3.15 15.45 -2.47
N VAL A 360 -2.80 16.50 -3.22
CA VAL A 360 -3.11 16.60 -4.66
C VAL A 360 -2.65 15.33 -5.36
N HIS A 361 -3.53 14.67 -6.10
CA HIS A 361 -3.18 13.46 -6.83
C HIS A 361 -2.16 13.79 -7.94
N PRO A 362 -0.91 13.31 -7.86
CA PRO A 362 0.17 13.75 -8.74
C PRO A 362 -0.09 13.57 -10.25
N SER A 363 -0.90 12.59 -10.66
CA SER A 363 -1.12 12.29 -12.08
C SER A 363 -2.42 12.86 -12.67
N THR A 364 -3.31 13.42 -11.85
CA THR A 364 -4.67 13.84 -12.30
C THR A 364 -5.10 15.22 -11.80
N GLY A 365 -4.51 15.71 -10.71
CA GLY A 365 -4.84 17.00 -10.09
C GLY A 365 -6.03 16.92 -9.14
N TYR A 366 -6.67 15.74 -9.03
CA TYR A 366 -7.82 15.55 -8.15
C TYR A 366 -7.43 15.72 -6.68
N THR A 367 -8.21 16.55 -5.99
CA THR A 367 -7.89 16.99 -4.62
C THR A 367 -9.12 17.14 -3.73
N VAL A 368 -10.26 17.62 -4.24
CA VAL A 368 -11.42 17.99 -3.41
C VAL A 368 -12.04 16.80 -2.71
N ALA A 369 -12.57 15.81 -3.43
CA ALA A 369 -13.20 14.63 -2.82
C ALA A 369 -12.24 13.90 -1.86
N ARG A 370 -10.97 13.74 -2.27
CA ARG A 370 -9.92 13.17 -1.41
C ARG A 370 -9.71 13.96 -0.13
N THR A 371 -9.67 15.28 -0.19
CA THR A 371 -9.51 16.13 0.99
C THR A 371 -10.73 16.02 1.91
N MET A 372 -11.93 15.97 1.33
CA MET A 372 -13.17 15.79 2.09
C MET A 372 -13.20 14.46 2.85
N ALA A 373 -12.68 13.39 2.24
CA ALA A 373 -12.56 12.07 2.84
C ALA A 373 -11.44 11.98 3.91
N LEU A 374 -10.35 12.74 3.75
CA LEU A 374 -9.23 12.74 4.70
C LEU A 374 -9.50 13.61 5.94
N ALA A 375 -10.33 14.65 5.83
CA ALA A 375 -10.56 15.57 6.94
C ALA A 375 -11.11 14.90 8.21
N PRO A 376 -12.09 13.96 8.16
CA PRO A 376 -12.52 13.21 9.34
C PRO A 376 -11.39 12.40 9.99
N ILE A 377 -10.54 11.75 9.19
CA ILE A 377 -9.40 10.96 9.69
C ILE A 377 -8.39 11.85 10.44
N VAL A 378 -8.13 13.05 9.90
CA VAL A 378 -7.26 14.03 10.55
C VAL A 378 -7.93 14.60 11.80
N ALA A 379 -9.24 14.85 11.74
CA ALA A 379 -10.00 15.32 12.89
C ALA A 379 -9.95 14.31 14.05
N ASP A 380 -10.14 13.02 13.79
CA ASP A 380 -10.05 11.97 14.81
C ASP A 380 -8.66 11.96 15.48
N ALA A 381 -7.58 12.12 14.70
CA ALA A 381 -6.22 12.21 15.24
C ALA A 381 -6.00 13.46 16.10
N ILE A 382 -6.61 14.59 15.74
CA ILE A 382 -6.60 15.82 16.55
C ILE A 382 -7.38 15.59 17.85
N VAL A 383 -8.55 14.95 17.77
CA VAL A 383 -9.45 14.70 18.90
C VAL A 383 -8.86 13.72 19.90
N GLU A 384 -8.20 12.66 19.45
CA GLU A 384 -7.49 11.74 20.33
C GLU A 384 -6.46 12.47 21.22
N CYS A 385 -5.78 13.48 20.65
CA CYS A 385 -4.80 14.26 21.37
C CYS A 385 -5.42 15.38 22.23
N LEU A 386 -6.27 16.22 21.66
CA LEU A 386 -6.78 17.43 22.32
C LEU A 386 -8.10 17.22 23.06
N GLY A 387 -8.91 16.23 22.67
CA GLY A 387 -10.20 15.90 23.27
C GLY A 387 -10.12 14.87 24.42
N SER A 388 -8.96 14.26 24.69
CA SER A 388 -8.79 13.29 25.78
C SER A 388 -8.48 13.96 27.13
N THR A 389 -8.84 13.32 28.25
CA THR A 389 -8.63 13.84 29.62
C THR A 389 -7.17 14.09 29.98
N ARG A 390 -6.21 13.47 29.28
CA ARG A 390 -4.77 13.67 29.48
C ARG A 390 -4.15 14.76 28.58
N MET A 391 -4.91 15.32 27.63
CA MET A 391 -4.50 16.34 26.63
C MET A 391 -3.04 16.22 26.16
N ILE A 392 -2.82 15.50 25.06
CA ILE A 392 -1.50 15.39 24.43
C ILE A 392 -1.21 16.69 23.65
N ARG A 393 -0.10 17.37 23.98
CA ARG A 393 0.31 18.63 23.36
C ARG A 393 1.75 18.57 22.85
N GLY A 394 2.14 19.54 22.03
CA GLY A 394 3.50 19.70 21.55
C GLY A 394 3.92 18.66 20.51
N ARG A 395 5.19 18.24 20.56
CA ARG A 395 5.76 17.32 19.55
C ARG A 395 4.95 16.02 19.36
N PRO A 396 4.46 15.34 20.41
CA PRO A 396 3.63 14.14 20.25
C PRO A 396 2.32 14.40 19.51
N LEU A 397 1.64 15.54 19.77
CA LEU A 397 0.44 15.97 19.04
C LEU A 397 0.74 16.13 17.55
N HIS A 398 1.78 16.90 17.21
CA HIS A 398 2.17 17.13 15.82
C HIS A 398 2.48 15.82 15.11
N HIS A 399 3.23 14.92 15.76
CA HIS A 399 3.57 13.62 15.21
C HIS A 399 2.32 12.75 14.95
N ARG A 400 1.38 12.71 15.89
CA ARG A 400 0.14 11.92 15.74
C ARG A 400 -0.73 12.45 14.61
N VAL A 401 -0.95 13.76 14.56
CA VAL A 401 -1.80 14.40 13.53
C VAL A 401 -1.18 14.25 12.13
N TRP A 402 0.14 14.47 12.00
CA TRP A 402 0.84 14.25 10.73
C TRP A 402 0.81 12.78 10.30
N ASN A 403 0.94 11.82 11.22
CA ASN A 403 0.82 10.40 10.91
C ASN A 403 -0.62 9.99 10.53
N GLY A 404 -1.64 10.68 11.04
CA GLY A 404 -3.03 10.49 10.59
C GLY A 404 -3.22 10.87 9.12
N LEU A 405 -2.65 12.00 8.69
CA LEU A 405 -2.71 12.43 7.29
C LEU A 405 -1.78 11.63 6.38
N TRP A 406 -0.56 11.33 6.83
CA TRP A 406 0.47 10.64 6.04
C TRP A 406 1.01 9.41 6.79
N PRO A 407 0.22 8.34 6.94
CA PRO A 407 0.73 7.05 7.37
C PRO A 407 1.65 6.47 6.29
N LEU A 408 2.50 5.52 6.68
CA LEU A 408 3.53 4.95 5.80
C LEU A 408 2.94 4.45 4.47
N GLU A 409 1.83 3.72 4.52
CA GLU A 409 1.15 3.20 3.34
C GLU A 409 0.74 4.30 2.35
N ARG A 410 0.19 5.41 2.84
CA ARG A 410 -0.23 6.53 2.01
C ARG A 410 0.96 7.29 1.43
N ARG A 411 2.08 7.36 2.15
CA ARG A 411 3.35 7.88 1.62
C ARG A 411 3.84 7.01 0.47
N CYS A 412 3.87 5.68 0.63
CA CYS A 412 4.25 4.75 -0.43
C CYS A 412 3.33 4.84 -1.65
N THR A 413 2.01 4.86 -1.43
CA THR A 413 1.01 4.99 -2.50
C THR A 413 1.21 6.28 -3.29
N ARG A 414 1.49 7.39 -2.60
CA ARG A 414 1.78 8.67 -3.26
C ARG A 414 3.04 8.59 -4.12
N GLU A 415 4.09 7.90 -3.70
CA GLU A 415 5.30 7.74 -4.52
C GLU A 415 5.01 7.01 -5.83
N PHE A 416 4.09 6.05 -5.86
CA PHE A 416 3.63 5.43 -7.11
C PHE A 416 2.89 6.43 -8.01
N TYR A 417 2.05 7.29 -7.46
CA TYR A 417 1.40 8.33 -8.25
C TYR A 417 2.41 9.37 -8.78
N SER A 418 3.42 9.71 -7.97
CA SER A 418 4.54 10.57 -8.40
C SER A 418 5.31 9.91 -9.55
N PHE A 419 5.57 8.61 -9.49
CA PHE A 419 6.17 7.86 -10.59
C PHE A 419 5.30 7.91 -11.87
N GLY A 420 3.99 7.74 -11.73
CA GLY A 420 3.04 7.89 -12.84
C GLY A 420 3.09 9.28 -13.46
N MET A 421 3.13 10.33 -12.64
CA MET A 421 3.30 11.71 -13.10
C MET A 421 4.61 11.93 -13.86
N GLU A 422 5.75 11.43 -13.34
CA GLU A 422 7.06 11.53 -14.01
C GLU A 422 7.10 10.76 -15.34
N THR A 423 6.25 9.74 -15.50
CA THR A 423 6.04 9.06 -16.77
C THR A 423 5.24 9.93 -17.74
N LEU A 424 4.12 10.50 -17.30
CA LEU A 424 3.28 11.40 -18.11
C LEU A 424 4.05 12.62 -18.62
N LEU A 425 4.97 13.17 -17.82
CA LEU A 425 5.85 14.28 -18.19
C LEU A 425 6.74 14.01 -19.41
N LYS A 426 6.97 12.74 -19.76
CA LYS A 426 7.84 12.33 -20.88
C LYS A 426 7.07 12.03 -22.17
N LEU A 427 5.74 11.98 -22.12
CA LEU A 427 4.91 11.61 -23.26
C LEU A 427 4.64 12.82 -24.14
N ASP A 428 4.82 12.63 -25.45
CA ASP A 428 4.32 13.54 -26.48
C ASP A 428 2.83 13.23 -26.75
N LEU A 429 2.16 14.00 -27.63
CA LEU A 429 0.73 13.80 -27.93
C LEU A 429 0.39 12.35 -28.31
N ASN A 430 1.22 11.70 -29.13
CA ASN A 430 0.98 10.32 -29.56
C ASN A 430 1.15 9.33 -28.40
N GLY A 431 2.18 9.52 -27.57
CA GLY A 431 2.39 8.76 -26.34
C GLY A 431 1.23 8.93 -25.37
N THR A 432 0.75 10.16 -25.15
CA THR A 432 -0.39 10.48 -24.29
C THR A 432 -1.67 9.82 -24.79
N ARG A 433 -1.95 9.88 -26.09
CA ARG A 433 -3.10 9.21 -26.71
C ARG A 433 -3.07 7.70 -26.49
N ARG A 434 -1.94 7.05 -26.81
CA ARG A 434 -1.76 5.61 -26.58
C ARG A 434 -1.89 5.24 -25.12
N PHE A 435 -1.37 6.08 -24.22
CA PHE A 435 -1.50 5.88 -22.78
C PHE A 435 -2.96 5.89 -22.34
N PHE A 436 -3.73 6.94 -22.68
CA PHE A 436 -5.14 7.01 -22.25
C PHE A 436 -6.03 6.00 -22.95
N ASP A 437 -5.74 5.65 -24.20
CA ASP A 437 -6.41 4.57 -24.92
C ASP A 437 -6.28 3.25 -24.15
N ALA A 438 -5.05 2.88 -23.77
CA ALA A 438 -4.78 1.69 -22.97
C ALA A 438 -5.27 1.79 -21.51
N PHE A 439 -5.16 2.97 -20.88
CA PHE A 439 -5.55 3.19 -19.49
C PHE A 439 -7.06 3.00 -19.28
N PHE A 440 -7.88 3.50 -20.21
CA PHE A 440 -9.32 3.34 -20.15
C PHE A 440 -9.83 2.00 -20.72
N ASP A 441 -8.94 1.18 -21.32
CA ASP A 441 -9.21 -0.22 -21.65
C ASP A 441 -8.95 -1.19 -20.47
N LEU A 442 -8.36 -0.70 -19.38
CA LEU A 442 -8.24 -1.47 -18.15
C LEU A 442 -9.61 -1.76 -17.54
N ASP A 443 -9.71 -2.84 -16.76
CA ASP A 443 -10.91 -3.11 -15.97
C ASP A 443 -11.32 -1.87 -15.15
N PRO A 444 -12.61 -1.49 -15.13
CA PRO A 444 -13.09 -0.33 -14.41
C PRO A 444 -12.58 -0.20 -12.98
N TYR A 445 -12.43 -1.32 -12.29
CA TYR A 445 -11.90 -1.36 -10.94
C TYR A 445 -10.55 -0.62 -10.80
N TYR A 446 -9.62 -0.79 -11.74
CA TYR A 446 -8.28 -0.22 -11.65
C TYR A 446 -8.26 1.27 -11.92
N TRP A 447 -8.83 1.71 -13.04
CA TRP A 447 -8.77 3.12 -13.40
C TRP A 447 -9.66 3.95 -12.48
N GLN A 448 -10.81 3.43 -12.04
CA GLN A 448 -11.66 4.12 -11.06
C GLN A 448 -10.94 4.29 -9.72
N GLY A 449 -10.30 3.23 -9.22
CA GLY A 449 -9.52 3.28 -7.99
C GLY A 449 -8.35 4.27 -8.08
N PHE A 450 -7.63 4.26 -9.20
CA PHE A 450 -6.53 5.19 -9.46
C PHE A 450 -7.01 6.65 -9.44
N LEU A 451 -8.04 6.97 -10.22
CA LEU A 451 -8.57 8.34 -10.31
C LEU A 451 -9.12 8.83 -8.96
N SER A 452 -9.74 7.94 -8.18
CA SER A 452 -10.30 8.28 -6.87
C SER A 452 -9.31 8.21 -5.70
N SER A 453 -8.04 7.87 -5.96
CA SER A 453 -7.05 7.58 -4.91
C SER A 453 -7.55 6.55 -3.88
N ARG A 454 -8.49 5.67 -4.25
CA ARG A 454 -8.92 4.55 -3.41
C ARG A 454 -7.83 3.48 -3.50
N PRO A 455 -7.46 2.82 -2.39
CA PRO A 455 -6.48 1.75 -2.46
C PRO A 455 -6.98 0.67 -3.43
N ILE A 456 -6.32 0.58 -4.59
CA ILE A 456 -6.52 -0.50 -5.55
C ILE A 456 -5.97 -1.74 -4.86
N ARG A 457 -6.85 -2.63 -4.44
CA ARG A 457 -6.44 -3.97 -4.04
C ARG A 457 -6.19 -4.71 -5.34
N LEU A 458 -4.94 -5.07 -5.64
CA LEU A 458 -4.68 -5.98 -6.75
C LEU A 458 -5.62 -7.19 -6.61
N PRO A 459 -6.30 -7.65 -7.67
CA PRO A 459 -7.30 -8.68 -7.52
C PRO A 459 -6.64 -9.95 -7.00
N GLU A 460 -7.09 -10.36 -5.83
CA GLU A 460 -7.07 -11.75 -5.45
C GLU A 460 -8.17 -12.47 -6.27
N PRO A 461 -8.00 -13.77 -6.59
CA PRO A 461 -8.98 -14.51 -7.39
C PRO A 461 -10.39 -14.44 -6.76
N PRO A 462 -11.46 -14.47 -7.58
CA PRO A 462 -12.78 -14.00 -7.17
C PRO A 462 -13.43 -14.92 -6.12
N SER A 463 -13.96 -14.33 -5.06
CA SER A 463 -15.00 -14.90 -4.19
C SER A 463 -16.26 -14.02 -4.22
N PRO A 464 -17.47 -14.59 -4.04
CA PRO A 464 -18.71 -13.90 -4.36
C PRO A 464 -19.25 -13.08 -3.19
N THR A 465 -20.00 -12.02 -3.55
CA THR A 465 -20.96 -11.20 -2.77
C THR A 465 -20.44 -9.92 -2.08
N MET A 466 -20.83 -8.78 -2.66
CA MET A 466 -20.86 -7.46 -2.01
C MET A 466 -22.27 -7.20 -1.44
N GLY A 467 -22.33 -6.65 -0.22
CA GLY A 467 -23.55 -6.09 0.36
C GLY A 467 -23.27 -5.14 1.54
N VAL A 468 -23.62 -3.86 1.33
CA VAL A 468 -24.03 -2.77 2.28
C VAL A 468 -23.08 -2.32 3.42
N PRO A 469 -22.86 -1.00 3.64
CA PRO A 469 -22.13 -0.50 4.82
C PRO A 469 -23.04 -0.28 6.05
N GLU A 470 -22.71 -0.92 7.17
CA GLU A 470 -23.36 -0.75 8.48
C GLU A 470 -22.72 0.39 9.29
N ILE A 471 -23.42 1.52 9.43
CA ILE A 471 -23.08 2.63 10.37
C ILE A 471 -23.85 2.49 11.70
N PHE A 472 -24.65 1.44 11.88
CA PHE A 472 -25.32 1.17 13.15
C PHE A 472 -25.34 -0.33 13.43
N GLU A 473 -24.27 -0.89 13.99
CA GLU A 473 -24.40 -2.08 14.83
C GLU A 473 -23.48 -2.04 16.05
N ASN A 474 -24.10 -2.31 17.18
CA ASN A 474 -23.62 -2.34 18.54
C ASN A 474 -22.33 -3.15 18.77
N GLY A 475 -21.42 -2.56 19.56
CA GLY A 475 -20.74 -3.29 20.65
C GLY A 475 -19.35 -3.85 20.36
N ALA A 476 -18.50 -3.83 21.40
CA ALA A 476 -17.18 -4.47 21.44
C ALA A 476 -17.20 -6.00 21.18
N TYR A 477 -18.38 -6.59 21.03
CA TYR A 477 -18.64 -8.03 20.93
C TYR A 477 -18.30 -8.66 19.57
N ASN A 478 -18.20 -7.86 18.50
CA ASN A 478 -18.02 -8.38 17.12
C ASN A 478 -16.61 -8.16 16.56
N VAL A 479 -15.65 -7.71 17.37
CA VAL A 479 -14.30 -7.37 16.91
C VAL A 479 -13.25 -8.18 17.66
N ILE A 480 -12.39 -8.87 16.92
CA ILE A 480 -11.20 -9.56 17.43
C ILE A 480 -10.02 -8.57 17.42
N ARG A 481 -9.49 -8.26 18.59
CA ARG A 481 -8.38 -7.29 18.77
C ARG A 481 -7.05 -7.90 19.20
N ARG A 482 -7.06 -9.19 19.52
CA ARG A 482 -5.91 -9.86 20.13
C ARG A 482 -5.90 -11.35 19.82
N ALA A 483 -4.69 -11.90 19.81
CA ALA A 483 -4.45 -13.31 19.55
C ALA A 483 -3.72 -14.01 20.69
N VAL A 484 -3.94 -15.31 20.83
CA VAL A 484 -3.13 -16.21 21.63
C VAL A 484 -2.52 -17.25 20.70
N VAL A 485 -1.20 -17.33 20.71
CA VAL A 485 -0.46 -18.36 20.00
C VAL A 485 -0.16 -19.51 20.95
N ILE A 486 -0.55 -20.73 20.57
CA ILE A 486 -0.19 -21.95 21.29
C ILE A 486 0.90 -22.66 20.49
N GLY A 487 2.13 -22.51 20.95
CA GLY A 487 3.33 -23.14 20.41
C GLY A 487 3.63 -24.50 21.05
N ASN A 488 4.41 -25.32 20.36
CA ASN A 488 4.89 -26.61 20.84
C ASN A 488 6.40 -26.64 21.12
N GLY A 489 7.08 -25.49 21.06
CA GLY A 489 8.52 -25.38 21.23
C GLY A 489 9.34 -25.69 19.98
N PHE A 490 8.73 -26.08 18.87
CA PHE A 490 9.42 -26.29 17.60
C PHE A 490 9.37 -25.02 16.74
N PRO A 491 10.52 -24.44 16.35
CA PRO A 491 10.57 -23.17 15.62
C PRO A 491 9.70 -23.15 14.35
N GLY A 492 9.73 -24.22 13.55
CA GLY A 492 8.93 -24.30 12.31
C GLY A 492 7.41 -24.36 12.54
N SER A 493 6.95 -24.84 13.70
CA SER A 493 5.53 -24.87 14.06
C SER A 493 5.08 -23.53 14.61
N GLU A 494 5.90 -22.92 15.47
CA GLU A 494 5.63 -21.60 16.06
C GLU A 494 5.66 -20.50 14.97
N ASN A 495 6.60 -20.58 14.03
CA ASN A 495 6.69 -19.65 12.90
C ASN A 495 5.43 -19.65 12.02
N GLN A 496 4.77 -20.80 11.86
CA GLN A 496 3.50 -20.90 11.14
C GLN A 496 2.38 -20.13 11.84
N SER A 497 2.26 -20.28 13.16
CA SER A 497 1.25 -19.54 13.93
C SER A 497 1.52 -18.04 13.92
N LEU A 498 2.78 -17.65 14.11
CA LEU A 498 3.19 -16.24 14.08
C LEU A 498 2.96 -15.63 12.70
N GLY A 499 3.27 -16.35 11.63
CA GLY A 499 3.00 -15.93 10.25
C GLY A 499 1.52 -15.60 10.02
N LEU A 500 0.61 -16.45 10.50
CA LEU A 500 -0.82 -16.19 10.40
C LEU A 500 -1.26 -15.00 11.24
N VAL A 501 -0.81 -14.89 12.50
CA VAL A 501 -1.15 -13.77 13.38
C VAL A 501 -0.65 -12.43 12.80
N HIS A 502 0.56 -12.41 12.24
CA HIS A 502 1.13 -11.25 11.57
C HIS A 502 0.32 -10.86 10.33
N ALA A 503 -0.04 -11.83 9.49
CA ALA A 503 -0.85 -11.60 8.29
C ALA A 503 -2.27 -11.10 8.59
N LEU A 504 -2.82 -11.43 9.77
CA LEU A 504 -4.10 -10.90 10.27
C LEU A 504 -3.98 -9.51 10.89
N GLY A 505 -2.78 -8.91 10.93
CA GLY A 505 -2.53 -7.58 11.48
C GLY A 505 -2.42 -7.53 13.01
N LEU A 506 -2.27 -8.68 13.69
CA LEU A 506 -2.20 -8.77 15.16
C LEU A 506 -0.76 -8.94 15.68
N ALA A 507 0.24 -8.47 14.91
CA ALA A 507 1.65 -8.61 15.22
C ALA A 507 2.06 -8.02 16.59
N ASP A 508 1.46 -6.90 16.98
CA ASP A 508 1.76 -6.22 18.25
C ASP A 508 0.84 -6.67 19.40
N ASN A 509 -0.20 -7.46 19.09
CA ASN A 509 -1.31 -7.76 20.00
C ASN A 509 -1.53 -9.28 20.18
N TYR A 510 -0.45 -10.02 20.48
CA TYR A 510 -0.55 -11.45 20.80
C TYR A 510 0.25 -11.88 22.04
N VAL A 511 -0.16 -13.01 22.62
CA VAL A 511 0.57 -13.68 23.71
C VAL A 511 0.95 -15.10 23.30
N LEU A 512 2.22 -15.47 23.47
CA LEU A 512 2.73 -16.80 23.17
C LEU A 512 2.71 -17.71 24.42
N TYR A 513 1.97 -18.80 24.33
CA TYR A 513 2.00 -19.91 25.29
C TYR A 513 2.68 -21.12 24.67
N ARG A 514 3.47 -21.86 25.45
CA ARG A 514 4.17 -23.05 24.98
C ARG A 514 3.68 -24.32 25.69
N VAL A 515 3.43 -25.36 24.91
CA VAL A 515 3.15 -26.71 25.41
C VAL A 515 4.47 -27.42 25.64
N THR A 516 4.83 -27.64 26.90
CA THR A 516 6.03 -28.40 27.28
C THR A 516 5.75 -29.90 27.22
N ARG A 517 6.48 -30.63 26.39
CA ARG A 517 6.48 -32.09 26.37
C ARG A 517 7.67 -32.62 27.20
N PRO A 518 7.48 -33.64 28.06
CA PRO A 518 8.60 -34.32 28.71
C PRO A 518 9.56 -34.92 27.67
N SER A 519 10.86 -34.68 27.82
CA SER A 519 11.92 -35.16 26.91
C SER A 519 12.98 -35.99 27.66
N GLY A 520 13.76 -36.79 26.91
CA GLY A 520 14.87 -37.61 27.41
C GLY A 520 14.50 -39.00 27.96
N GLY A 521 15.35 -40.00 27.68
CA GLY A 521 15.22 -41.37 28.18
C GLY A 521 14.00 -42.12 27.65
N ILE A 522 13.24 -42.80 28.52
CA ILE A 522 12.03 -43.56 28.15
C ILE A 522 10.93 -42.65 27.54
N ASN A 523 10.95 -41.35 27.83
CA ASN A 523 10.00 -40.39 27.26
C ASN A 523 10.10 -40.29 25.73
N GLU A 524 11.25 -40.66 25.15
CA GLU A 524 11.41 -40.65 23.70
C GLU A 524 10.52 -41.71 23.02
N TRP A 525 10.33 -42.86 23.67
CA TRP A 525 9.42 -43.91 23.20
C TRP A 525 7.94 -43.55 23.39
N LEU A 526 7.64 -42.61 24.28
CA LEU A 526 6.27 -42.15 24.58
C LEU A 526 5.84 -40.95 23.71
N HIS A 527 6.69 -40.44 22.81
CA HIS A 527 6.34 -39.35 21.88
C HIS A 527 5.12 -39.64 21.01
N CYS A 528 4.79 -40.92 20.79
CA CYS A 528 3.59 -41.32 20.04
C CYS A 528 2.28 -41.00 20.76
N LEU A 529 2.31 -40.77 22.08
CA LEU A 529 1.12 -40.48 22.90
C LEU A 529 0.74 -38.99 22.87
N PRO A 530 -0.57 -38.67 23.00
CA PRO A 530 -1.05 -37.32 23.29
C PRO A 530 -0.35 -36.72 24.52
N VAL A 531 -0.05 -35.42 24.50
CA VAL A 531 0.72 -34.74 25.57
C VAL A 531 0.07 -34.91 26.94
N SER A 532 -1.26 -34.89 27.04
CA SER A 532 -1.97 -35.10 28.31
C SER A 532 -1.68 -36.48 28.91
N LEU A 533 -1.75 -37.54 28.09
CA LEU A 533 -1.41 -38.89 28.50
C LEU A 533 0.09 -39.03 28.78
N HIS A 534 0.94 -38.39 27.99
CA HIS A 534 2.38 -38.39 28.21
C HIS A 534 2.76 -37.69 29.52
N LYS A 535 2.15 -36.55 29.87
CA LYS A 535 2.35 -35.87 31.16
C LYS A 535 1.86 -36.72 32.33
N ILE A 536 0.72 -37.40 32.20
CA ILE A 536 0.20 -38.33 33.22
C ILE A 536 1.15 -39.52 33.41
N LEU A 537 1.55 -40.18 32.32
CA LEU A 537 2.51 -41.29 32.35
C LEU A 537 3.87 -40.84 32.89
N TYR A 538 4.36 -39.68 32.48
CA TYR A 538 5.59 -39.10 33.01
C TYR A 538 5.48 -38.86 34.52
N TYR A 539 4.34 -38.36 35.03
CA TYR A 539 4.14 -38.17 36.46
C TYR A 539 4.02 -39.51 37.21
N ILE A 540 3.37 -40.52 36.64
CA ILE A 540 3.27 -41.88 37.18
C ILE A 540 4.66 -42.55 37.19
N ILE A 541 5.38 -42.51 36.07
CA ILE A 541 6.75 -43.01 35.93
C ILE A 541 7.66 -42.29 36.93
N ARG A 542 7.59 -40.96 37.04
CA ARG A 542 8.35 -40.19 38.04
C ARG A 542 7.96 -40.55 39.47
N ARG A 543 6.68 -40.82 39.77
CA ARG A 543 6.24 -41.35 41.07
C ARG A 543 6.82 -42.74 41.33
N ILE A 544 6.79 -43.64 40.36
CA ILE A 544 7.35 -45.00 40.46
C ILE A 544 8.87 -44.95 40.62
N TYR A 545 9.57 -44.13 39.82
CA TYR A 545 11.01 -43.92 39.91
C TYR A 545 11.43 -43.18 41.19
N SER A 546 10.59 -42.29 41.72
CA SER A 546 10.81 -41.65 43.01
C SER A 546 10.59 -42.65 44.16
N TYR A 547 9.64 -43.57 44.03
CA TYR A 547 9.44 -44.69 44.98
C TYR A 547 10.59 -45.70 44.93
N SER A 548 11.13 -46.01 43.74
CA SER A 548 12.29 -46.91 43.61
C SER A 548 13.62 -46.25 44.01
N ARG A 549 13.78 -44.93 43.84
CA ARG A 549 14.91 -44.16 44.42
C ARG A 549 14.85 -44.03 45.94
N LEU A 550 13.65 -43.98 46.53
CA LEU A 550 13.46 -44.04 47.99
C LEU A 550 13.81 -45.42 48.59
N ILE A 551 13.67 -46.50 47.80
CA ILE A 551 14.05 -47.85 48.21
C ILE A 551 15.53 -48.15 47.89
N VAL A 552 16.15 -47.44 46.94
CA VAL A 552 17.55 -47.60 46.55
C VAL A 552 18.25 -46.25 46.45
N SER A 553 18.49 -45.58 47.58
CA SER A 553 19.60 -44.63 47.80
C SER A 553 19.53 -43.97 49.18
N ARG A 554 19.92 -44.70 50.23
CA ARG A 554 20.58 -44.08 51.38
C ARG A 554 21.94 -43.56 50.89
N GLY A 555 22.10 -42.24 50.86
CA GLY A 555 23.40 -41.57 50.75
C GLY A 555 23.78 -41.04 49.36
N LYS A 556 23.46 -39.78 49.10
CA LYS A 556 24.39 -38.69 48.68
C LYS A 556 23.61 -37.47 48.20
N GLU A 557 24.10 -36.30 48.59
CA GLU A 557 23.55 -34.97 48.29
C GLU A 557 23.28 -34.76 46.79
N ILE A 558 22.15 -34.11 46.51
CA ILE A 558 21.74 -33.70 45.17
C ILE A 558 22.05 -32.20 45.03
N ALA A 559 23.05 -31.89 44.21
CA ALA A 559 23.30 -30.54 43.69
C ALA A 559 22.23 -30.18 42.63
N PRO A 560 21.84 -28.89 42.48
CA PRO A 560 20.90 -28.46 41.45
C PRO A 560 21.60 -28.34 40.07
N LEU A 561 20.93 -28.80 39.01
CA LEU A 561 21.35 -28.61 37.62
C LEU A 561 20.76 -27.32 37.02
N PRO A 562 21.41 -26.74 35.99
CA PRO A 562 21.32 -25.32 35.62
C PRO A 562 20.18 -25.02 34.64
N SER A 563 19.71 -23.78 34.69
CA SER A 563 18.82 -23.18 33.69
C SER A 563 19.63 -22.66 32.50
N GLU A 564 19.41 -23.21 31.32
CA GLU A 564 19.83 -22.58 30.06
C GLU A 564 18.62 -21.89 29.42
N ASN A 565 18.54 -20.57 29.63
CA ASN A 565 17.74 -19.64 28.84
C ASN A 565 18.72 -18.61 28.27
N GLY A 566 19.00 -18.66 26.96
CA GLY A 566 19.65 -17.57 26.22
C GLY A 566 18.60 -16.70 25.53
N GLY A 567 18.53 -15.41 25.89
CA GLY A 567 17.73 -14.37 25.22
C GLY A 567 18.59 -13.57 24.21
N SER A 568 18.03 -12.80 23.28
CA SER A 568 17.23 -11.57 23.43
C SER A 568 16.71 -11.11 22.03
N VAL A 569 15.69 -10.27 21.78
CA VAL A 569 15.04 -9.13 22.47
C VAL A 569 13.57 -9.00 21.98
N GLY A 570 12.61 -8.72 22.88
CA GLY A 570 11.28 -8.18 22.53
C GLY A 570 10.09 -8.79 23.30
N LEU A 571 9.89 -8.39 24.57
CA LEU A 571 8.67 -8.56 25.41
C LEU A 571 7.76 -9.79 25.19
N SER A 572 7.99 -10.87 25.96
CA SER A 572 6.98 -11.56 26.79
C SER A 572 7.61 -12.79 27.47
N SER A 573 7.37 -12.98 28.77
CA SER A 573 7.72 -14.21 29.46
C SER A 573 6.97 -15.38 28.80
N ILE A 574 7.69 -16.40 28.32
CA ILE A 574 7.07 -17.58 27.72
C ILE A 574 6.28 -18.31 28.81
N LEU A 575 4.95 -18.35 28.70
CA LEU A 575 4.05 -18.97 29.68
C LEU A 575 3.76 -20.43 29.29
N GLU A 576 3.65 -21.32 30.28
CA GLU A 576 3.16 -22.68 30.05
C GLU A 576 1.67 -22.63 29.68
N ALA A 577 1.27 -23.34 28.62
CA ALA A 577 -0.11 -23.35 28.16
C ALA A 577 -1.03 -24.09 29.16
N ASP A 578 -1.94 -23.37 29.81
CA ASP A 578 -3.05 -23.93 30.59
C ASP A 578 -4.40 -23.50 29.98
N SER A 579 -5.19 -24.51 29.56
CA SER A 579 -6.53 -24.32 29.02
C SER A 579 -7.47 -23.54 29.96
N LYS A 580 -7.41 -23.76 31.28
CA LYS A 580 -8.29 -23.07 32.24
C LYS A 580 -7.91 -21.60 32.38
N GLN A 581 -6.62 -21.31 32.42
CA GLN A 581 -6.12 -19.94 32.51
C GLN A 581 -6.50 -19.13 31.27
N ILE A 582 -6.27 -19.68 30.07
CA ILE A 582 -6.62 -19.01 28.81
C ILE A 582 -8.13 -18.79 28.69
N VAL A 583 -8.95 -19.78 29.12
CA VAL A 583 -10.41 -19.65 29.14
C VAL A 583 -10.89 -18.57 30.11
N ASN A 584 -10.32 -18.52 31.32
CA ASN A 584 -10.68 -17.49 32.30
C ASN A 584 -10.32 -16.10 31.78
N MET A 585 -9.11 -15.94 31.23
CA MET A 585 -8.69 -14.71 30.57
C MET A 585 -9.67 -14.33 29.45
N ALA A 586 -9.99 -15.25 28.54
CA ALA A 586 -10.95 -15.00 27.45
C ALA A 586 -12.32 -14.57 27.97
N ARG A 587 -12.80 -15.15 29.08
CA ARG A 587 -14.08 -14.81 29.70
C ARG A 587 -14.10 -13.42 30.34
N GLU A 588 -13.05 -13.08 31.10
CA GLU A 588 -12.95 -11.83 31.85
C GLU A 588 -12.82 -10.60 30.94
N SER A 589 -12.16 -10.77 29.80
CA SER A 589 -11.88 -9.66 28.87
C SER A 589 -12.79 -9.65 27.64
N TYR A 590 -13.77 -10.55 27.56
CA TYR A 590 -14.71 -10.62 26.43
C TYR A 590 -15.54 -9.34 26.25
N GLU A 591 -16.09 -8.81 27.35
CA GLU A 591 -16.92 -7.59 27.33
C GLU A 591 -16.15 -6.36 26.83
N LYS A 592 -14.85 -6.32 27.09
CA LYS A 592 -13.98 -5.18 26.81
C LYS A 592 -13.31 -5.30 25.44
N ASP A 593 -12.73 -6.46 25.16
CA ASP A 593 -11.79 -6.67 24.05
C ASP A 593 -12.37 -7.59 22.95
N GLY A 594 -13.61 -8.06 23.11
CA GLY A 594 -14.29 -8.96 22.19
C GLY A 594 -13.78 -10.40 22.23
N PRO A 595 -14.13 -11.21 21.22
CA PRO A 595 -13.69 -12.60 21.10
C PRO A 595 -12.18 -12.72 20.96
N LEU A 596 -11.61 -13.79 21.52
CA LEU A 596 -10.18 -14.09 21.44
C LEU A 596 -9.87 -14.97 20.22
N LEU A 597 -8.91 -14.57 19.39
CA LEU A 597 -8.35 -15.46 18.37
C LEU A 597 -7.31 -16.39 19.02
N VAL A 598 -7.44 -17.70 18.82
CA VAL A 598 -6.44 -18.68 19.24
C VAL A 598 -5.85 -19.36 18.00
N VAL A 599 -4.54 -19.29 17.84
CA VAL A 599 -3.81 -19.95 16.75
C VAL A 599 -2.88 -21.01 17.33
N ALA A 600 -3.18 -22.27 17.07
CA ALA A 600 -2.42 -23.42 17.54
C ALA A 600 -1.77 -24.14 16.36
N SER A 601 -0.54 -24.64 16.52
CA SER A 601 0.16 -25.34 15.43
C SER A 601 0.77 -26.66 15.91
N GLY A 602 0.59 -27.71 15.11
CA GLY A 602 1.18 -29.02 15.33
C GLY A 602 0.43 -29.93 16.32
N ARG A 603 0.90 -31.18 16.44
CA ARG A 603 0.20 -32.25 17.15
C ARG A 603 0.02 -32.02 18.66
N ASP A 604 1.01 -31.39 19.28
CA ASP A 604 1.07 -31.26 20.73
C ASP A 604 0.07 -30.25 21.30
N THR A 605 -0.40 -29.33 20.44
CA THR A 605 -1.29 -28.23 20.81
C THR A 605 -2.77 -28.62 20.75
N ILE A 606 -3.11 -29.65 19.95
CA ILE A 606 -4.47 -30.14 19.69
C ILE A 606 -5.32 -30.31 20.95
N SER A 607 -4.76 -30.97 21.98
CA SER A 607 -5.50 -31.27 23.22
C SER A 607 -5.89 -30.00 23.97
N ILE A 608 -4.98 -29.03 24.04
CA ILE A 608 -5.19 -27.75 24.74
C ILE A 608 -6.12 -26.85 23.92
N ALA A 609 -5.82 -26.70 22.63
CA ALA A 609 -6.61 -25.93 21.68
C ALA A 609 -8.09 -26.37 21.70
N SER A 610 -8.35 -27.66 21.52
CA SER A 610 -9.73 -28.17 21.57
C SER A 610 -10.38 -28.04 22.95
N SER A 611 -9.61 -28.16 24.03
CA SER A 611 -10.15 -27.94 25.38
C SER A 611 -10.60 -26.49 25.59
N ILE A 612 -9.86 -25.51 25.05
CA ILE A 612 -10.24 -24.09 25.07
C ILE A 612 -11.54 -23.89 24.30
N LYS A 613 -11.63 -24.43 23.07
CA LYS A 613 -12.85 -24.31 22.25
C LYS A 613 -14.07 -24.91 22.95
N ARG A 614 -13.93 -26.08 23.58
CA ARG A 614 -15.02 -26.72 24.33
C ARG A 614 -15.48 -25.91 25.54
N LEU A 615 -14.56 -25.21 26.22
CA LEU A 615 -14.85 -24.47 27.45
C LEU A 615 -15.31 -23.02 27.21
N ALA A 616 -15.03 -22.46 26.03
CA ALA A 616 -15.32 -21.06 25.68
C ALA A 616 -15.73 -20.90 24.21
N SER A 617 -16.66 -21.74 23.73
CA SER A 617 -17.02 -21.83 22.31
C SER A 617 -17.48 -20.52 21.67
N GLU A 618 -18.23 -19.70 22.41
CA GLU A 618 -18.78 -18.41 21.92
C GLU A 618 -17.82 -17.22 22.10
N LYS A 619 -16.74 -17.40 22.87
CA LYS A 619 -15.79 -16.33 23.22
C LYS A 619 -14.44 -16.44 22.52
N VAL A 620 -14.24 -17.53 21.77
CA VAL A 620 -12.97 -17.87 21.13
C VAL A 620 -13.22 -18.31 19.69
N PHE A 621 -12.39 -17.80 18.78
CA PHE A 621 -12.24 -18.31 17.43
C PHE A 621 -10.91 -19.07 17.34
N LEU A 622 -10.95 -20.38 17.09
CA LEU A 622 -9.80 -21.28 17.14
C LEU A 622 -9.38 -21.75 15.75
N VAL A 623 -8.17 -21.39 15.35
CA VAL A 623 -7.49 -21.89 14.14
C VAL A 623 -6.42 -22.91 14.53
N GLN A 624 -6.49 -24.11 13.97
CA GLN A 624 -5.49 -25.15 14.13
C GLN A 624 -4.69 -25.34 12.83
N ILE A 625 -3.39 -25.11 12.88
CA ILE A 625 -2.46 -25.34 11.79
C ILE A 625 -1.85 -26.75 11.91
N GLN A 626 -1.69 -27.41 10.76
CA GLN A 626 -1.42 -28.84 10.59
C GLN A 626 -2.61 -29.72 10.97
N HIS A 627 -2.84 -30.79 10.19
CA HIS A 627 -4.02 -31.63 10.38
C HIS A 627 -4.03 -32.30 11.77
N PRO A 628 -5.11 -32.15 12.56
CA PRO A 628 -5.16 -32.65 13.93
C PRO A 628 -5.39 -34.17 14.08
N ARG A 629 -5.50 -34.92 12.96
CA ARG A 629 -5.84 -36.37 12.91
C ARG A 629 -6.92 -36.78 13.92
N SER A 630 -7.92 -35.93 14.09
CA SER A 630 -9.06 -36.08 14.99
C SER A 630 -10.25 -35.35 14.40
N ASP A 631 -11.41 -35.49 15.04
CA ASP A 631 -12.65 -34.80 14.65
C ASP A 631 -12.43 -33.29 14.46
N LEU A 632 -12.71 -32.82 13.23
CA LEU A 632 -12.47 -31.45 12.79
C LEU A 632 -13.46 -30.46 13.40
N SER A 633 -14.65 -30.91 13.83
CA SER A 633 -15.69 -30.07 14.48
C SER A 633 -15.22 -29.42 15.79
N ARG A 634 -14.07 -29.89 16.31
CA ARG A 634 -13.44 -29.39 17.53
C ARG A 634 -12.70 -28.06 17.34
N PHE A 635 -12.63 -27.56 16.10
CA PHE A 635 -11.93 -26.34 15.71
C PHE A 635 -12.85 -25.47 14.85
N ASP A 636 -12.64 -24.15 14.84
CA ASP A 636 -13.40 -23.28 13.94
C ASP A 636 -12.84 -23.30 12.52
N LEU A 637 -11.53 -23.47 12.40
CA LEU A 637 -10.83 -23.61 11.13
C LEU A 637 -9.59 -24.50 11.29
N VAL A 638 -9.34 -25.36 10.31
CA VAL A 638 -8.14 -26.20 10.23
C VAL A 638 -7.37 -25.85 8.97
N VAL A 639 -6.12 -25.43 9.15
CA VAL A 639 -5.21 -25.09 8.03
C VAL A 639 -4.22 -26.24 7.88
N THR A 640 -4.19 -26.88 6.71
CA THR A 640 -3.30 -28.02 6.50
C THR A 640 -2.82 -28.13 5.05
N PRO A 641 -1.58 -28.59 4.80
CA PRO A 641 -1.12 -28.78 3.43
C PRO A 641 -1.91 -29.84 2.65
N HIS A 642 -2.00 -29.69 1.32
CA HIS A 642 -2.60 -30.69 0.42
C HIS A 642 -2.02 -32.08 0.62
N HIS A 643 -0.70 -32.17 0.77
CA HIS A 643 0.01 -33.43 0.93
C HIS A 643 -0.37 -34.20 2.21
N ASP A 644 -0.98 -33.54 3.20
CA ASP A 644 -1.46 -34.21 4.41
C ASP A 644 -2.68 -35.12 4.14
N TYR A 645 -3.42 -34.84 3.07
CA TYR A 645 -4.50 -35.66 2.51
C TYR A 645 -4.03 -36.69 1.49
N TYR A 646 -2.75 -36.67 1.06
CA TYR A 646 -2.17 -37.71 0.21
C TYR A 646 -2.46 -39.12 0.76
N ALA A 647 -2.48 -39.24 2.09
CA ALA A 647 -2.80 -40.47 2.81
C ALA A 647 -4.17 -41.10 2.48
N LEU A 648 -5.11 -40.34 1.92
CA LEU A 648 -6.41 -40.86 1.46
C LEU A 648 -6.32 -41.54 0.08
N THR A 649 -5.30 -41.26 -0.72
CA THR A 649 -5.14 -41.83 -2.07
C THR A 649 -4.86 -43.34 -2.01
N PRO A 650 -5.29 -44.14 -3.01
CA PRO A 650 -5.01 -45.58 -3.05
C PRO A 650 -3.51 -45.89 -2.95
N GLN A 651 -2.69 -45.12 -3.66
CA GLN A 651 -1.22 -45.22 -3.69
C GLN A 651 -0.57 -45.01 -2.32
N ALA A 652 -1.10 -44.09 -1.52
CA ALA A 652 -0.60 -43.84 -0.18
C ALA A 652 -1.06 -44.90 0.83
N GLN A 653 -2.28 -45.43 0.66
CA GLN A 653 -2.81 -46.47 1.54
C GLN A 653 -1.98 -47.75 1.46
N GLU A 654 -1.49 -48.13 0.28
CA GLU A 654 -0.60 -49.28 0.10
C GLU A 654 0.71 -49.16 0.90
N GLN A 655 1.19 -47.93 1.16
CA GLN A 655 2.43 -47.65 1.90
C GLN A 655 2.26 -47.67 3.44
N ILE A 656 1.05 -47.87 3.96
CA ILE A 656 0.75 -47.85 5.40
C ILE A 656 0.02 -49.14 5.85
N PRO A 657 0.54 -49.87 6.85
CA PRO A 657 -0.13 -51.02 7.44
C PRO A 657 -1.56 -50.69 7.93
N ARG A 658 -2.54 -51.55 7.60
CA ARG A 658 -3.98 -51.32 7.87
C ARG A 658 -4.28 -50.96 9.34
N PHE A 659 -3.56 -51.54 10.30
CA PHE A 659 -3.81 -51.37 11.73
C PHE A 659 -3.42 -50.00 12.30
N ILE A 660 -2.50 -49.25 11.66
CA ILE A 660 -2.12 -47.89 12.08
C ILE A 660 -2.77 -46.78 11.26
N ARG A 661 -3.47 -47.11 10.15
CA ARG A 661 -4.07 -46.11 9.25
C ARG A 661 -4.96 -45.12 10.00
N LYS A 662 -5.83 -45.61 10.90
CA LYS A 662 -6.73 -44.76 11.71
C LYS A 662 -6.03 -43.72 12.57
N TRP A 663 -4.74 -43.85 12.86
CA TRP A 663 -3.99 -42.93 13.72
C TRP A 663 -3.15 -41.94 12.93
N ILE A 664 -2.99 -42.18 11.63
CA ILE A 664 -1.99 -41.53 10.78
C ILE A 664 -2.64 -40.85 9.59
N THR A 665 -3.80 -41.30 9.11
CA THR A 665 -4.52 -40.72 7.98
C THR A 665 -5.63 -39.79 8.45
N PRO A 666 -6.04 -38.78 7.65
CA PRO A 666 -7.32 -38.11 7.85
C PRO A 666 -8.43 -39.16 7.81
N HIS A 667 -9.53 -38.90 8.51
CA HIS A 667 -10.70 -39.78 8.47
C HIS A 667 -11.68 -39.39 7.37
N GLU A 668 -11.71 -38.10 7.04
CA GLU A 668 -12.68 -37.50 6.14
C GLU A 668 -11.94 -36.66 5.09
N PRO A 669 -12.50 -36.49 3.88
CA PRO A 669 -12.01 -35.49 2.94
C PRO A 669 -12.15 -34.07 3.54
N PRO A 670 -11.41 -33.08 3.01
CA PRO A 670 -11.52 -31.70 3.50
C PRO A 670 -12.95 -31.18 3.34
N ASP A 671 -13.52 -30.64 4.42
CA ASP A 671 -14.82 -29.98 4.44
C ASP A 671 -14.65 -28.44 4.37
N GLN A 672 -15.75 -27.69 4.58
CA GLN A 672 -15.74 -26.22 4.54
C GLN A 672 -14.88 -25.56 5.64
N HIS A 673 -14.54 -26.29 6.71
CA HIS A 673 -13.72 -25.83 7.82
C HIS A 673 -12.23 -26.09 7.59
N VAL A 674 -11.86 -26.66 6.43
CA VAL A 674 -10.46 -26.94 6.08
C VAL A 674 -9.97 -25.97 5.02
N VAL A 675 -8.85 -25.32 5.31
CA VAL A 675 -8.09 -24.54 4.32
C VAL A 675 -6.85 -25.32 3.92
N LEU A 676 -6.75 -25.60 2.61
CA LEU A 676 -5.63 -26.34 2.05
C LEU A 676 -4.52 -25.39 1.62
N THR A 677 -3.29 -25.70 2.02
CA THR A 677 -2.09 -24.97 1.58
C THR A 677 -1.20 -25.84 0.71
N VAL A 678 -0.38 -25.24 -0.12
CA VAL A 678 0.65 -25.95 -0.88
C VAL A 678 1.89 -26.13 0.00
N GLY A 679 2.38 -25.03 0.56
CA GLY A 679 3.50 -24.95 1.49
C GLY A 679 3.08 -24.83 2.95
N ALA A 680 4.07 -24.52 3.79
CA ALA A 680 3.88 -24.19 5.19
C ALA A 680 3.75 -22.66 5.36
N LEU A 681 2.92 -22.24 6.32
CA LEU A 681 2.81 -20.82 6.68
C LEU A 681 4.13 -20.29 7.26
N HIS A 682 4.37 -19.01 7.08
CA HIS A 682 5.57 -18.31 7.56
C HIS A 682 5.35 -16.81 7.63
N GLN A 683 6.30 -16.11 8.27
CA GLN A 683 6.31 -14.64 8.41
C GLN A 683 6.90 -13.91 7.18
N ILE A 684 7.35 -14.62 6.15
CA ILE A 684 7.93 -14.00 4.95
C ILE A 684 6.85 -13.34 4.11
N ASP A 685 6.90 -12.01 4.03
CA ASP A 685 6.16 -11.20 3.08
C ASP A 685 7.09 -10.14 2.45
N PHE A 686 6.57 -9.37 1.49
CA PHE A 686 7.35 -8.32 0.82
C PHE A 686 7.86 -7.24 1.78
N ALA A 687 7.12 -6.92 2.85
CA ALA A 687 7.52 -5.91 3.83
C ALA A 687 8.67 -6.42 4.70
N ALA A 688 8.59 -7.67 5.17
CA ALA A 688 9.62 -8.35 5.93
C ALA A 688 10.90 -8.53 5.12
N LEU A 689 10.81 -8.95 3.85
CA LEU A 689 11.97 -9.07 2.96
C LEU A 689 12.62 -7.71 2.71
N ARG A 690 11.85 -6.64 2.53
CA ARG A 690 12.39 -5.28 2.35
C ARG A 690 13.08 -4.79 3.62
N SER A 691 12.48 -5.00 4.79
CA SER A 691 13.09 -4.66 6.08
C SER A 691 14.41 -5.40 6.26
N ALA A 692 14.42 -6.71 6.00
CA ALA A 692 15.63 -7.53 6.06
C ALA A 692 16.69 -7.08 5.05
N ALA A 693 16.29 -6.72 3.83
CA ALA A 693 17.22 -6.20 2.82
C ALA A 693 17.94 -4.94 3.32
N SER A 694 17.23 -4.04 4.01
CA SER A 694 17.81 -2.85 4.63
C SER A 694 18.72 -3.18 5.82
N THR A 695 18.27 -4.06 6.73
CA THR A 695 19.06 -4.45 7.92
C THR A 695 20.39 -5.09 7.54
N TRP A 696 20.41 -5.90 6.49
CA TRP A 696 21.60 -6.67 6.07
C TRP A 696 22.33 -6.06 4.86
N HIS A 697 22.06 -4.78 4.56
CA HIS A 697 22.63 -4.13 3.38
C HIS A 697 24.16 -4.12 3.38
N ASP A 698 24.77 -3.69 4.50
CA ASP A 698 26.22 -3.53 4.60
C ASP A 698 26.97 -4.86 4.43
N GLU A 699 26.34 -5.99 4.79
CA GLU A 699 26.95 -7.31 4.70
C GLU A 699 26.77 -7.97 3.32
N PHE A 700 25.57 -7.91 2.73
CA PHE A 700 25.28 -8.62 1.49
C PHE A 700 25.46 -7.78 0.22
N ALA A 701 25.36 -6.45 0.29
CA ALA A 701 25.52 -5.59 -0.89
C ALA A 701 26.93 -5.66 -1.53
N PRO A 702 28.03 -5.77 -0.77
CA PRO A 702 29.38 -5.87 -1.35
C PRO A 702 29.70 -7.22 -2.00
N LEU A 703 28.86 -8.25 -1.80
CA LEU A 703 29.18 -9.61 -2.23
C LEU A 703 29.09 -9.78 -3.75
N PRO A 704 30.08 -10.47 -4.37
CA PRO A 704 30.00 -10.82 -5.78
C PRO A 704 28.73 -11.62 -6.10
N LYS A 705 28.05 -11.21 -7.17
CA LYS A 705 26.81 -11.81 -7.67
C LYS A 705 27.09 -12.82 -8.80
N PRO A 706 26.24 -13.84 -9.00
CA PRO A 706 25.04 -14.16 -8.22
C PRO A 706 25.36 -14.78 -6.85
N LEU A 707 24.52 -14.49 -5.86
CA LEU A 707 24.56 -15.01 -4.49
C LEU A 707 23.67 -16.25 -4.38
N LEU A 708 24.29 -17.41 -4.20
CA LEU A 708 23.62 -18.68 -3.96
C LEU A 708 23.46 -18.92 -2.45
N VAL A 709 22.24 -19.11 -1.97
CA VAL A 709 21.97 -19.49 -0.58
C VAL A 709 21.62 -20.97 -0.50
N VAL A 710 22.31 -21.70 0.38
CA VAL A 710 22.14 -23.13 0.60
C VAL A 710 21.60 -23.38 2.01
N ASN A 711 20.39 -23.91 2.11
CA ASN A 711 19.72 -24.22 3.38
C ASN A 711 19.62 -25.73 3.59
N ILE A 712 20.29 -26.22 4.62
CA ILE A 712 20.44 -27.66 4.87
C ILE A 712 19.66 -28.05 6.13
N GLY A 713 18.65 -28.88 5.95
CA GLY A 713 17.81 -29.44 6.99
C GLY A 713 18.36 -30.73 7.59
N GLY A 714 17.46 -31.50 8.24
CA GLY A 714 17.80 -32.76 8.88
C GLY A 714 16.99 -33.95 8.34
N PRO A 715 17.57 -35.16 8.27
CA PRO A 715 16.88 -36.32 7.74
C PRO A 715 15.63 -36.63 8.56
N THR A 716 14.56 -37.01 7.88
CA THR A 716 13.30 -37.43 8.49
C THR A 716 13.03 -38.90 8.17
N CYS A 717 12.04 -39.50 8.83
CA CYS A 717 11.64 -40.88 8.51
C CYS A 717 11.19 -41.04 7.04
N ARG A 718 10.74 -39.95 6.39
CA ARG A 718 10.25 -39.93 5.00
C ARG A 718 11.24 -39.34 4.00
N CYS A 719 12.34 -38.75 4.45
CA CYS A 719 13.46 -38.30 3.62
C CYS A 719 14.75 -38.61 4.38
N ARG A 720 15.30 -39.80 4.13
CA ARG A 720 16.51 -40.27 4.80
C ARG A 720 17.74 -39.92 3.97
N TYR A 721 18.73 -39.34 4.63
CA TYR A 721 20.04 -39.10 4.05
C TYR A 721 21.09 -39.02 5.16
N GLY A 722 22.35 -39.27 4.80
CA GLY A 722 23.48 -39.15 5.71
C GLY A 722 24.69 -38.58 4.98
N SER A 723 25.83 -39.21 5.20
CA SER A 723 27.10 -38.79 4.60
C SER A 723 27.10 -38.83 3.07
N ASP A 724 26.27 -39.68 2.48
CA ASP A 724 26.12 -39.84 1.04
C ASP A 724 25.55 -38.58 0.36
N LEU A 725 24.46 -38.01 0.90
CA LEU A 725 23.91 -36.75 0.39
C LEU A 725 24.86 -35.58 0.66
N ALA A 726 25.56 -35.59 1.79
CA ALA A 726 26.54 -34.54 2.13
C ALA A 726 27.69 -34.50 1.10
N GLN A 727 28.20 -35.67 0.71
CA GLN A 727 29.23 -35.81 -0.32
C GLN A 727 28.69 -35.36 -1.69
N GLN A 728 27.49 -35.82 -2.06
CA GLN A 728 26.86 -35.45 -3.33
C GLN A 728 26.60 -33.94 -3.42
N LEU A 729 26.04 -33.33 -2.37
CA LEU A 729 25.80 -31.89 -2.30
C LEU A 729 27.12 -31.10 -2.37
N SER A 730 28.17 -31.55 -1.68
CA SER A 730 29.48 -30.88 -1.75
C SER A 730 30.07 -30.92 -3.15
N ALA A 731 29.96 -32.06 -3.86
CA ALA A 731 30.39 -32.20 -5.24
C ALA A 731 29.59 -31.27 -6.18
N PHE A 732 28.25 -31.26 -6.05
CA PHE A 732 27.39 -30.41 -6.88
C PHE A 732 27.62 -28.93 -6.63
N LEU A 733 27.77 -28.51 -5.37
CA LEU A 733 28.11 -27.13 -5.04
C LEU A 733 29.46 -26.74 -5.65
N THR A 734 30.47 -27.61 -5.57
CA THR A 734 31.78 -27.36 -6.16
C THR A 734 31.70 -27.11 -7.67
N ASN A 735 30.85 -27.85 -8.39
CA ASN A 735 30.66 -27.65 -9.83
C ASN A 735 30.04 -26.29 -10.15
N VAL A 736 29.01 -25.88 -9.40
CA VAL A 736 28.30 -24.62 -9.68
C VAL A 736 29.03 -23.37 -9.18
N LEU A 737 30.09 -23.51 -8.39
CA LEU A 737 30.93 -22.38 -7.94
C LEU A 737 31.53 -21.57 -9.08
N VAL A 738 31.67 -22.15 -10.28
CA VAL A 738 32.13 -21.45 -11.48
C VAL A 738 31.10 -20.39 -11.92
N SER A 739 29.81 -20.69 -11.79
CA SER A 739 28.70 -19.78 -12.14
C SER A 739 28.26 -18.85 -11.00
N CYS A 740 28.70 -19.10 -9.76
CA CYS A 740 28.36 -18.28 -8.60
C CYS A 740 29.41 -17.20 -8.33
N GLY A 741 28.96 -16.01 -7.91
CA GLY A 741 29.82 -15.00 -7.32
C GLY A 741 30.14 -15.33 -5.86
N SER A 742 29.11 -15.64 -5.07
CA SER A 742 29.20 -15.96 -3.64
C SER A 742 28.25 -17.08 -3.25
N VAL A 743 28.62 -17.88 -2.25
CA VAL A 743 27.76 -18.92 -1.66
C VAL A 743 27.63 -18.72 -0.15
N ARG A 744 26.41 -18.84 0.37
CA ARG A 744 26.12 -18.79 1.81
C ARG A 744 25.41 -20.07 2.23
N ILE A 745 25.95 -20.76 3.24
CA ILE A 745 25.41 -22.04 3.71
C ILE A 745 24.95 -21.91 5.15
N SER A 746 23.73 -22.35 5.43
CA SER A 746 23.15 -22.42 6.78
C SER A 746 22.60 -23.81 7.08
N PHE A 747 22.82 -24.26 8.33
CA PHE A 747 22.33 -25.55 8.83
C PHE A 747 21.16 -25.35 9.79
N SER A 748 20.17 -26.23 9.70
CA SER A 748 19.12 -26.37 10.71
C SER A 748 19.65 -27.06 11.97
N ASN A 749 19.03 -26.79 13.12
CA ASN A 749 19.28 -27.52 14.38
C ASN A 749 19.05 -29.05 14.26
N ARG A 750 18.34 -29.50 13.21
CA ARG A 750 18.10 -30.93 12.91
C ARG A 750 19.23 -31.59 12.10
N THR A 751 20.17 -30.81 11.58
CA THR A 751 21.24 -31.33 10.72
C THR A 751 22.22 -32.18 11.55
N PRO A 752 22.46 -33.45 11.19
CA PRO A 752 23.40 -34.29 11.92
C PRO A 752 24.82 -33.73 11.85
N LYS A 753 25.55 -33.70 12.97
CA LYS A 753 26.94 -33.22 13.04
C LYS A 753 27.86 -33.88 11.99
N LYS A 754 27.63 -35.16 11.69
CA LYS A 754 28.40 -35.87 10.66
C LYS A 754 28.20 -35.27 9.26
N VAL A 755 27.00 -34.78 8.94
CA VAL A 755 26.67 -34.14 7.66
C VAL A 755 27.30 -32.75 7.59
N SER A 756 27.12 -31.92 8.62
CA SER A 756 27.70 -30.58 8.67
C SER A 756 29.24 -30.63 8.59
N ASN A 757 29.88 -31.56 9.31
CA ASN A 757 31.34 -31.71 9.30
C ASN A 757 31.90 -32.07 7.92
N ILE A 758 31.19 -32.87 7.12
CA ILE A 758 31.61 -33.21 5.75
C ILE A 758 31.58 -31.94 4.89
N ILE A 759 30.47 -31.20 4.93
CA ILE A 759 30.28 -30.01 4.10
C ILE A 759 31.28 -28.91 4.49
N ILE A 760 31.51 -28.70 5.79
CA ILE A 760 32.54 -27.77 6.29
C ILE A 760 33.92 -28.20 5.78
N LYS A 761 34.26 -29.49 5.91
CA LYS A 761 35.57 -29.99 5.47
C LYS A 761 35.81 -29.79 3.97
N GLU A 762 34.81 -30.03 3.13
CA GLU A 762 34.95 -29.96 1.67
C GLU A 762 34.89 -28.51 1.14
N LEU A 763 34.08 -27.63 1.73
CA LEU A 763 33.79 -26.31 1.14
C LEU A 763 34.38 -25.10 1.90
N ALA A 764 34.74 -25.21 3.18
CA ALA A 764 35.14 -24.05 3.98
C ALA A 764 36.44 -23.37 3.50
N ASN A 765 37.31 -24.09 2.79
CA ASN A 765 38.55 -23.52 2.26
C ASN A 765 38.35 -22.73 0.96
N ASN A 766 37.13 -22.68 0.40
CA ASN A 766 36.87 -21.95 -0.84
C ASN A 766 36.54 -20.48 -0.54
N PRO A 767 37.23 -19.51 -1.17
CA PRO A 767 37.04 -18.08 -0.88
C PRO A 767 35.65 -17.53 -1.23
N LYS A 768 34.87 -18.22 -2.08
CA LYS A 768 33.51 -17.81 -2.43
C LYS A 768 32.46 -18.30 -1.41
N VAL A 769 32.80 -19.27 -0.57
CA VAL A 769 31.86 -19.94 0.33
C VAL A 769 31.99 -19.38 1.74
N TYR A 770 30.86 -19.01 2.33
CA TYR A 770 30.77 -18.73 3.75
C TYR A 770 29.71 -19.64 4.38
N ILE A 771 30.08 -20.28 5.48
CA ILE A 771 29.24 -21.20 6.22
C ILE A 771 28.93 -20.53 7.56
N TRP A 772 27.66 -20.27 7.82
CA TRP A 772 27.23 -19.69 9.09
C TRP A 772 27.45 -20.70 10.22
N ASP A 773 28.03 -20.22 11.32
CA ASP A 773 28.45 -21.00 12.49
C ASP A 773 27.32 -21.25 13.50
N GLY A 774 26.19 -20.57 13.33
CA GLY A 774 25.03 -20.67 14.22
C GLY A 774 24.95 -19.57 15.28
N GLU A 775 25.89 -18.61 15.27
CA GLU A 775 25.92 -17.50 16.21
C GLU A 775 24.98 -16.35 15.78
N GLU A 776 24.50 -15.56 16.74
CA GLU A 776 23.64 -14.40 16.49
C GLU A 776 24.47 -13.18 15.99
N PRO A 777 23.93 -12.33 15.11
CA PRO A 777 22.57 -12.36 14.57
C PRO A 777 22.38 -13.41 13.47
N ASN A 778 21.23 -14.11 13.47
CA ASN A 778 20.90 -15.11 12.45
C ASN A 778 20.68 -14.47 11.04
N PRO A 779 21.51 -14.81 10.03
CA PRO A 779 21.46 -14.19 8.70
C PRO A 779 20.31 -14.69 7.81
N TYR A 780 19.47 -15.61 8.28
CA TYR A 780 18.45 -16.28 7.48
C TYR A 780 17.51 -15.32 6.73
N MET A 781 17.01 -14.28 7.40
CA MET A 781 16.15 -13.28 6.74
C MET A 781 16.91 -12.44 5.69
N GLY A 782 18.18 -12.12 5.96
CA GLY A 782 19.06 -11.47 5.00
C GLY A 782 19.35 -12.36 3.79
N HIS A 783 19.59 -13.65 4.01
CA HIS A 783 19.73 -14.65 2.96
C HIS A 783 18.50 -14.70 2.04
N LEU A 784 17.28 -14.76 2.59
CA LEU A 784 16.05 -14.75 1.79
C LEU A 784 15.91 -13.46 0.96
N ALA A 785 16.21 -12.31 1.57
CA ALA A 785 16.12 -11.01 0.93
C ALA A 785 17.14 -10.81 -0.20
N TRP A 786 18.40 -11.21 0.00
CA TRP A 786 19.52 -10.89 -0.90
C TRP A 786 19.94 -11.99 -1.86
N ALA A 787 19.55 -13.25 -1.65
CA ALA A 787 19.90 -14.34 -2.57
C ALA A 787 19.43 -14.05 -4.00
N ASP A 788 20.14 -14.58 -4.98
CA ASP A 788 19.69 -14.63 -6.37
C ASP A 788 19.17 -16.02 -6.76
N ALA A 789 19.60 -17.05 -6.02
CA ALA A 789 19.09 -18.42 -6.13
C ALA A 789 19.23 -19.18 -4.80
N PHE A 790 18.43 -20.23 -4.64
CA PHE A 790 18.43 -21.09 -3.45
C PHE A 790 18.68 -22.56 -3.79
N VAL A 791 19.40 -23.26 -2.92
CA VAL A 791 19.43 -24.72 -2.86
C VAL A 791 18.93 -25.13 -1.48
N VAL A 792 17.86 -25.93 -1.42
CA VAL A 792 17.26 -26.37 -0.15
C VAL A 792 17.16 -27.89 -0.12
N THR A 793 17.48 -28.52 1.01
CA THR A 793 17.30 -29.97 1.15
C THR A 793 15.82 -30.36 1.23
N ALA A 794 15.49 -31.49 0.63
CA ALA A 794 14.12 -31.95 0.43
C ALA A 794 13.34 -32.31 1.70
N ASP A 795 13.99 -32.38 2.87
CA ASP A 795 13.34 -32.73 4.14
C ASP A 795 12.45 -31.62 4.71
N SER A 796 12.72 -30.36 4.36
CA SER A 796 12.17 -29.20 5.05
C SER A 796 11.10 -28.50 4.24
N VAL A 797 9.83 -28.81 4.53
CA VAL A 797 8.68 -28.11 3.93
C VAL A 797 8.73 -26.60 4.20
N SER A 798 9.08 -26.19 5.43
CA SER A 798 9.14 -24.77 5.81
C SER A 798 10.18 -24.00 5.01
N MET A 799 11.44 -24.46 4.98
CA MET A 799 12.53 -23.74 4.28
C MET A 799 12.29 -23.65 2.78
N ILE A 800 11.69 -24.68 2.19
CA ILE A 800 11.32 -24.67 0.77
C ILE A 800 10.18 -23.67 0.53
N SER A 801 9.16 -23.67 1.39
CA SER A 801 8.04 -22.72 1.30
C SER A 801 8.54 -21.28 1.42
N GLU A 802 9.37 -20.99 2.43
CA GLU A 802 9.98 -19.66 2.67
C GLU A 802 10.82 -19.18 1.47
N ALA A 803 11.63 -20.07 0.86
CA ALA A 803 12.39 -19.74 -0.34
C ALA A 803 11.48 -19.50 -1.55
N CYS A 804 10.42 -20.31 -1.72
CA CYS A 804 9.45 -20.14 -2.81
C CYS A 804 8.66 -18.83 -2.72
N SER A 805 8.48 -18.30 -1.51
CA SER A 805 7.79 -17.02 -1.28
C SER A 805 8.60 -15.80 -1.70
N THR A 806 9.85 -15.98 -2.12
CA THR A 806 10.67 -14.92 -2.71
C THR A 806 10.44 -14.74 -4.21
N GLY A 807 9.86 -15.73 -4.90
CA GLY A 807 9.72 -15.75 -6.37
C GLY A 807 11.03 -15.97 -7.15
N LYS A 808 12.14 -16.25 -6.45
CA LYS A 808 13.48 -16.45 -7.02
C LYS A 808 13.74 -17.93 -7.35
N PRO A 809 14.73 -18.25 -8.19
CA PRO A 809 15.18 -19.62 -8.44
C PRO A 809 15.34 -20.48 -7.18
N VAL A 810 14.58 -21.58 -7.07
CA VAL A 810 14.70 -22.56 -5.97
C VAL A 810 15.00 -23.94 -6.52
N TYR A 811 16.14 -24.49 -6.10
CA TYR A 811 16.55 -25.85 -6.38
C TYR A 811 16.39 -26.73 -5.14
N VAL A 812 15.93 -27.97 -5.34
CA VAL A 812 15.72 -28.94 -4.26
C VAL A 812 16.69 -30.10 -4.39
N MET A 813 17.43 -30.38 -3.31
CA MET A 813 18.37 -31.48 -3.22
C MET A 813 17.77 -32.67 -2.47
N GLY A 814 17.80 -33.87 -3.05
CA GLY A 814 17.36 -35.11 -2.40
C GLY A 814 15.86 -35.41 -2.52
N SER A 815 15.15 -34.78 -3.46
CA SER A 815 13.71 -34.99 -3.67
C SER A 815 13.35 -36.45 -4.02
N GLU A 816 14.25 -37.16 -4.70
CA GLU A 816 14.16 -38.56 -5.08
C GLU A 816 14.23 -39.52 -3.89
N ARG A 817 14.72 -39.04 -2.74
CA ARG A 817 14.80 -39.79 -1.47
C ARG A 817 13.57 -39.61 -0.61
N CYS A 818 12.66 -38.73 -1.02
CA CYS A 818 11.40 -38.49 -0.32
C CYS A 818 10.40 -39.61 -0.62
N THR A 819 9.65 -39.99 0.39
CA THR A 819 8.59 -41.01 0.31
C THR A 819 7.27 -40.44 0.82
N TRP A 820 6.17 -41.08 0.43
CA TRP A 820 4.83 -40.79 0.92
C TRP A 820 4.46 -39.31 0.72
N LYS A 821 3.86 -38.66 1.73
CA LYS A 821 3.38 -37.26 1.62
C LYS A 821 4.45 -36.24 1.22
N LEU A 822 5.72 -36.51 1.54
CA LEU A 822 6.80 -35.58 1.19
C LEU A 822 7.14 -35.67 -0.30
N ALA A 823 7.02 -36.86 -0.90
CA ALA A 823 7.17 -37.02 -2.35
C ALA A 823 6.05 -36.30 -3.11
N ASP A 824 4.81 -36.36 -2.60
CA ASP A 824 3.65 -35.65 -3.14
C ASP A 824 3.83 -34.12 -3.08
N PHE A 825 4.34 -33.60 -1.96
CA PHE A 825 4.71 -32.18 -1.82
C PHE A 825 5.70 -31.72 -2.91
N HIS A 826 6.81 -32.45 -3.09
CA HIS A 826 7.80 -32.12 -4.13
C HIS A 826 7.25 -32.24 -5.54
N LYS A 827 6.38 -33.22 -5.78
CA LYS A 827 5.68 -33.36 -7.07
C LYS A 827 4.82 -32.12 -7.35
N SER A 828 3.99 -31.71 -6.39
CA SER A 828 3.12 -30.53 -6.50
C SER A 828 3.91 -29.25 -6.80
N LEU A 829 5.04 -29.02 -6.10
CA LEU A 829 5.88 -27.84 -6.36
C LEU A 829 6.52 -27.87 -7.76
N ARG A 830 6.97 -29.03 -8.24
CA ARG A 830 7.55 -29.16 -9.58
C ARG A 830 6.51 -28.94 -10.68
N GLU A 831 5.30 -29.50 -10.53
CA GLU A 831 4.22 -29.31 -11.50
C GLU A 831 3.76 -27.84 -11.59
N ARG A 832 3.88 -27.10 -10.49
CA ARG A 832 3.64 -25.64 -10.47
C ARG A 832 4.80 -24.82 -11.03
N GLY A 833 5.94 -25.43 -11.35
CA GLY A 833 7.12 -24.74 -11.87
C GLY A 833 7.88 -23.87 -10.86
N VAL A 834 7.59 -23.99 -9.56
CA VAL A 834 8.20 -23.15 -8.51
C VAL A 834 9.55 -23.68 -8.00
N VAL A 835 9.83 -24.98 -8.23
CA VAL A 835 11.13 -25.59 -7.89
C VAL A 835 11.67 -26.47 -9.01
N ARG A 836 13.00 -26.63 -9.05
CA ARG A 836 13.71 -27.60 -9.92
C ARG A 836 14.57 -28.53 -9.07
N SER A 837 14.94 -29.70 -9.60
CA SER A 837 15.90 -30.59 -8.92
C SER A 837 17.31 -30.04 -9.06
N PHE A 838 18.12 -30.15 -8.01
CA PHE A 838 19.54 -29.76 -8.05
C PHE A 838 20.42 -30.93 -8.48
N THR A 839 21.19 -30.77 -9.56
CA THR A 839 22.01 -31.82 -10.18
C THR A 839 23.50 -31.48 -10.25
N GLY A 840 23.88 -30.25 -9.90
CA GLY A 840 25.25 -29.75 -9.99
C GLY A 840 25.70 -29.43 -11.42
N SER A 841 24.77 -29.40 -12.38
CA SER A 841 25.00 -29.03 -13.79
C SER A 841 24.38 -27.70 -14.17
N GLU A 842 23.71 -27.05 -13.22
CA GLU A 842 23.00 -25.79 -13.41
C GLU A 842 23.96 -24.60 -13.48
N ASP A 843 23.65 -23.65 -14.36
CA ASP A 843 24.28 -22.34 -14.37
C ASP A 843 23.47 -21.39 -13.46
N ILE A 844 24.06 -21.01 -12.32
CA ILE A 844 23.42 -20.15 -11.32
C ILE A 844 23.30 -18.69 -11.79
N SER A 845 23.99 -18.32 -12.88
CA SER A 845 23.78 -17.02 -13.53
C SER A 845 22.47 -16.96 -14.33
N GLU A 846 21.91 -18.12 -14.70
CA GLU A 846 20.57 -18.18 -15.31
C GLU A 846 19.49 -18.01 -14.26
N SER A 847 18.58 -17.06 -14.49
CA SER A 847 17.47 -16.75 -13.59
C SER A 847 16.12 -17.10 -14.21
N TRP A 848 15.22 -17.64 -13.39
CA TRP A 848 13.80 -17.74 -13.70
C TRP A 848 12.98 -17.24 -12.51
N SER A 849 11.78 -16.76 -12.78
CA SER A 849 10.85 -16.31 -11.75
C SER A 849 9.49 -16.98 -11.91
N TYR A 850 8.73 -16.97 -10.83
CA TYR A 850 7.37 -17.51 -10.76
C TYR A 850 6.56 -16.66 -9.77
N PRO A 851 5.22 -16.67 -9.86
CA PRO A 851 4.38 -16.05 -8.84
C PRO A 851 4.75 -16.59 -7.45
N PRO A 852 5.16 -15.74 -6.49
CA PRO A 852 5.58 -16.19 -5.18
C PRO A 852 4.51 -17.01 -4.48
N LEU A 853 4.94 -18.05 -3.76
CA LEU A 853 4.02 -18.85 -2.98
C LEU A 853 3.46 -18.01 -1.82
N ASN A 854 2.14 -17.84 -1.74
CA ASN A 854 1.53 -16.90 -0.79
C ASN A 854 0.47 -17.56 0.11
N ASP A 855 0.73 -18.79 0.54
CA ASP A 855 -0.17 -19.59 1.38
C ASP A 855 -0.60 -18.85 2.66
N THR A 856 0.30 -18.09 3.30
CA THR A 856 -0.04 -17.33 4.52
C THR A 856 -1.10 -16.26 4.26
N ALA A 857 -0.97 -15.47 3.19
CA ALA A 857 -1.97 -14.46 2.85
C ALA A 857 -3.29 -15.09 2.43
N GLU A 858 -3.25 -16.19 1.67
CA GLU A 858 -4.45 -16.94 1.28
C GLU A 858 -5.22 -17.47 2.48
N VAL A 859 -4.52 -18.03 3.46
CA VAL A 859 -5.13 -18.50 4.71
C VAL A 859 -5.66 -17.34 5.53
N ALA A 860 -4.93 -16.22 5.64
CA ALA A 860 -5.41 -15.05 6.37
C ALA A 860 -6.71 -14.49 5.77
N ARG A 861 -6.80 -14.43 4.44
CA ARG A 861 -8.05 -14.06 3.73
C ARG A 861 -9.18 -15.02 4.06
N ARG A 862 -8.94 -16.33 4.00
CA ARG A 862 -9.98 -17.31 4.33
C ARG A 862 -10.43 -17.23 5.80
N VAL A 863 -9.51 -16.90 6.71
CA VAL A 863 -9.87 -16.60 8.11
C VAL A 863 -10.77 -15.36 8.18
N HIS A 864 -10.47 -14.28 7.45
CA HIS A 864 -11.34 -13.11 7.38
C HIS A 864 -12.74 -13.45 6.83
N ASP A 865 -12.83 -14.26 5.78
CA ASP A 865 -14.12 -14.67 5.20
C ASP A 865 -14.96 -15.44 6.23
N VAL A 866 -14.37 -16.44 6.90
CA VAL A 866 -15.08 -17.26 7.90
C VAL A 866 -15.47 -16.44 9.14
N LEU A 867 -14.66 -15.43 9.50
CA LEU A 867 -15.03 -14.50 10.56
C LEU A 867 -16.21 -13.61 10.13
N ALA A 868 -16.19 -13.09 8.90
CA ALA A 868 -17.27 -12.26 8.36
C ALA A 868 -18.59 -13.03 8.26
N GLU A 869 -18.56 -14.30 7.84
CA GLU A 869 -19.73 -15.22 7.85
C GLU A 869 -20.36 -15.34 9.26
N ARG A 870 -19.58 -15.11 10.32
CA ARG A 870 -20.02 -15.16 11.72
C ARG A 870 -20.27 -13.78 12.34
N GLY A 871 -20.26 -12.71 11.53
CA GLY A 871 -20.41 -11.33 12.01
C GLY A 871 -19.20 -10.81 12.78
N LEU A 872 -18.05 -11.49 12.73
CA LEU A 872 -16.82 -11.11 13.40
C LEU A 872 -15.86 -10.40 12.44
N ARG A 873 -15.10 -9.42 12.93
CA ARG A 873 -14.05 -8.74 12.15
C ARG A 873 -12.75 -8.65 12.97
N VAL A 874 -11.60 -8.86 12.34
CA VAL A 874 -10.30 -8.59 12.99
C VAL A 874 -9.98 -7.10 12.85
N ARG A 875 -9.60 -6.43 13.95
CA ARG A 875 -9.04 -5.08 13.92
C ARG A 875 -7.78 -5.03 14.78
N PRO A 876 -6.63 -4.59 14.22
CA PRO A 876 -5.41 -4.34 14.98
C PRO A 876 -5.60 -3.40 16.16
#